data_AF-A0A3L7S471-F1
#
_entry.id   AF-A0A3L7S471-F1
#
_cell.length_a   1.000
_cell.length_b   1.000
_cell.length_c   1.000
_cell.angle_alpha   90.00
_cell.angle_beta   90.00
_cell.angle_gamma   90.00
#
_symmetry.space_group_name_H-M   'P 1'
#
loop_
_entity.id
_entity.type
_entity.pdbx_description
1 polymer ?
#
loop_
_entity_poly.entity_id
_entity_poly.type
_entity_poly.pdbx_seq_one_letter_code
_entity_poly.pdbx_strand_id
1 'polypeptide(L)'
;MLAIACGLLGPATYGAEKNADESGMMDLNKAIVVAPDSLSAREKKAVSMLVDEVRKRTMIKWSVQTDLPKVQEGPLILVGPQVKIRPLLAAKGVMLPQDRQVPRPEGYQIATISDRNLIAVMGNDERGVLFGVGRLLRELRLNRGHIQLPARFQERSAPETPLRGHQLGYRQKTNSYDAWNIEQWEQYYRDLAVFGTNAIELIPPRSDDEDDSPHFPAPPLEMMVDMSRVADEYGLDVWIWYPAMDQDYTDPETVKFALQEWEQVYQRLPRIDVIFVPGGDPGHTHPLPLMALLEQQAALLRKYHPKAQMWMSPQSFNKDWDDEFYKFMQTEPKWLDGIVFGPQVRISLPEVRQAIPARYPIRGYPDITHSTNCQHPVPEWDVAYGITEGREVINPRPLSQAEIFRYYQASTIGFLTYSEGCNDDVNKFVWSGLGWNSQTSVIEILREYSRYFIAEKFTDEFAQGLLGLEQNWVGPLLTNAGVETTLQQFQAMEKTGGPKLLGNWRFQQALYRAYYDAGLRDRLIAETAQRAEAAEILRRAPRTGSLVAMHRAEAILDQADLIQASPERRNRVNELAEALFQSIHMQLNSKLHQGEHGRGTSHDTIDRPLNDRFWVKQQLAKLRLLEKEEDRLLGLQGIVHRTDPGAGNFYDDLGDPHRQPHLVPNPIPFGENPDFRKSVYTSFDYRSDRPREWWTNVLSMYDGPLQLRYEGLEKNAKYQVRFVYSSEPLRKVKIRLDADGETLHDWMVKPDEMTTLEFEIPPAATADGVLNLRWMREPGLGGNGRGCQVAEVWLIKR
;
A
#
# COMPACT_ATOMS: atom_id res chain seq x y z
N MET A 1 -50.19 31.85 36.22
CA MET A 1 -50.53 30.78 37.18
C MET A 1 -49.31 29.91 37.33
N LEU A 2 -48.57 30.11 38.41
CA LEU A 2 -47.29 29.47 38.69
C LEU A 2 -47.26 29.25 40.20
N ALA A 3 -47.07 28.02 40.66
CA ALA A 3 -46.40 27.71 41.93
C ALA A 3 -46.27 26.20 42.12
N ILE A 4 -45.03 25.80 42.40
CA ILE A 4 -44.54 24.51 42.86
C ILE A 4 -44.55 24.49 44.39
N ALA A 5 -44.90 23.37 45.03
CA ALA A 5 -44.45 22.93 46.37
C ALA A 5 -44.93 21.47 46.61
N CYS A 6 -44.02 20.49 46.65
CA CYS A 6 -43.38 19.88 47.83
C CYS A 6 -44.08 18.60 48.35
N GLY A 7 -43.33 17.49 48.43
CA GLY A 7 -43.72 16.27 49.12
C GLY A 7 -42.68 15.15 49.01
N LEU A 8 -41.72 15.12 49.95
CA LEU A 8 -40.85 13.97 50.25
C LEU A 8 -41.67 12.81 50.82
N LEU A 9 -41.33 11.54 50.50
CA LEU A 9 -41.45 10.35 51.37
C LEU A 9 -40.90 9.07 50.70
N GLY A 10 -39.82 8.50 51.26
CA GLY A 10 -39.68 7.08 51.60
C GLY A 10 -39.41 6.00 50.51
N PRO A 11 -38.51 5.02 50.76
CA PRO A 11 -38.00 4.08 49.75
C PRO A 11 -38.88 2.83 49.60
N ALA A 12 -38.98 2.31 48.39
CA ALA A 12 -39.46 0.95 48.13
C ALA A 12 -38.34 0.15 47.47
N THR A 13 -37.60 -0.59 48.29
CA THR A 13 -36.69 -1.65 47.84
C THR A 13 -37.50 -2.79 47.24
N TYR A 14 -37.26 -3.12 45.96
CA TYR A 14 -37.61 -4.41 45.39
C TYR A 14 -36.49 -4.87 44.44
N GLY A 15 -35.88 -6.00 44.83
CA GLY A 15 -35.40 -7.04 43.91
C GLY A 15 -34.13 -6.76 43.11
N ALA A 16 -33.01 -7.26 43.63
CA ALA A 16 -31.70 -7.32 43.00
C ALA A 16 -31.71 -7.68 41.49
N GLU A 17 -31.47 -6.68 40.65
CA GLU A 17 -30.79 -6.85 39.37
C GLU A 17 -29.33 -7.21 39.65
N LYS A 18 -28.95 -8.44 39.37
CA LYS A 18 -27.54 -8.82 39.22
C LYS A 18 -27.42 -9.50 37.87
N ASN A 19 -26.83 -8.79 36.90
CA ASN A 19 -25.98 -9.33 35.82
C ASN A 19 -25.54 -8.28 34.78
N ALA A 20 -25.96 -7.02 34.89
CA ALA A 20 -25.19 -5.92 34.33
C ALA A 20 -24.32 -5.33 35.44
N ASP A 21 -23.00 -5.34 35.24
CA ASP A 21 -22.10 -4.50 36.02
C ASP A 21 -22.43 -3.02 35.73
N GLU A 22 -22.15 -2.08 36.65
CA GLU A 22 -22.39 -0.63 36.44
C GLU A 22 -21.70 -0.09 35.15
N SER A 23 -20.78 -0.89 34.59
CA SER A 23 -20.04 -0.67 33.35
C SER A 23 -20.81 -0.93 32.03
N GLY A 24 -22.00 -1.54 32.06
CA GLY A 24 -22.78 -1.84 30.84
C GLY A 24 -22.23 -2.98 29.97
N MET A 25 -21.38 -3.85 30.56
CA MET A 25 -20.74 -5.00 29.89
C MET A 25 -21.34 -6.33 30.38
N MET A 26 -21.33 -7.34 29.50
CA MET A 26 -21.72 -8.72 29.78
C MET A 26 -20.48 -9.60 29.92
N ASP A 27 -20.35 -10.30 31.06
CA ASP A 27 -19.26 -11.24 31.33
C ASP A 27 -19.48 -12.55 30.55
N LEU A 28 -18.46 -13.01 29.81
CA LEU A 28 -18.47 -14.22 29.00
C LEU A 28 -17.39 -15.24 29.42
N ASN A 29 -16.79 -15.10 30.60
CA ASN A 29 -15.72 -15.97 31.09
C ASN A 29 -16.12 -17.45 31.17
N LYS A 30 -17.41 -17.72 31.42
CA LYS A 30 -17.98 -19.07 31.52
C LYS A 30 -18.95 -19.38 30.38
N ALA A 31 -18.81 -18.71 29.24
CA ALA A 31 -19.74 -18.91 28.15
C ALA A 31 -19.67 -20.33 27.56
N ILE A 32 -20.82 -20.81 27.10
CA ILE A 32 -21.00 -22.06 26.37
C ILE A 32 -21.39 -21.71 24.94
N VAL A 33 -20.62 -22.18 23.97
CA VAL A 33 -20.94 -22.02 22.56
C VAL A 33 -21.87 -23.17 22.15
N VAL A 34 -23.03 -22.84 21.59
CA VAL A 34 -23.96 -23.84 21.05
C VAL A 34 -23.90 -23.79 19.54
N ALA A 35 -23.43 -24.89 18.95
CA ALA A 35 -23.20 -25.07 17.53
C ALA A 35 -23.90 -26.37 17.07
N PRO A 36 -25.06 -26.29 16.40
CA PRO A 36 -25.85 -27.46 16.04
C PRO A 36 -25.06 -28.52 15.26
N ASP A 37 -25.32 -29.81 15.49
CA ASP A 37 -24.60 -30.90 14.79
C ASP A 37 -24.75 -30.85 13.26
N SER A 38 -25.85 -30.29 12.79
CA SER A 38 -26.20 -30.11 11.37
C SER A 38 -25.41 -28.99 10.67
N LEU A 39 -24.49 -28.31 11.34
CA LEU A 39 -23.59 -27.34 10.70
C LEU A 39 -22.73 -28.00 9.61
N SER A 40 -22.50 -27.27 8.51
CA SER A 40 -21.56 -27.69 7.46
C SER A 40 -20.11 -27.70 7.97
N ALA A 41 -19.18 -28.26 7.20
CA ALA A 41 -17.77 -28.28 7.58
C ALA A 41 -17.19 -26.86 7.76
N ARG A 42 -17.53 -25.93 6.86
CA ARG A 42 -17.10 -24.53 6.92
C ARG A 42 -17.75 -23.78 8.07
N GLU A 43 -19.04 -24.02 8.33
CA GLU A 43 -19.74 -23.45 9.50
C GLU A 43 -19.09 -23.93 10.81
N LYS A 44 -18.73 -25.21 10.91
CA LYS A 44 -17.99 -25.77 12.05
C LYS A 44 -16.58 -25.16 12.17
N LYS A 45 -15.89 -24.93 11.05
CA LYS A 45 -14.58 -24.26 11.04
C LYS A 45 -14.68 -22.83 11.59
N ALA A 46 -15.72 -22.08 11.23
CA ALA A 46 -15.97 -20.75 11.82
C ALA A 46 -16.19 -20.80 13.34
N VAL A 47 -16.91 -21.81 13.85
CA VAL A 47 -17.07 -22.02 15.31
C VAL A 47 -15.74 -22.36 15.97
N SER A 48 -14.92 -23.22 15.37
CA SER A 48 -13.57 -23.52 15.86
C SER A 48 -12.70 -22.27 15.90
N MET A 49 -12.76 -21.43 14.86
CA MET A 49 -12.07 -20.14 14.83
C MET A 49 -12.47 -19.26 16.01
N LEU A 50 -13.76 -19.10 16.30
CA LEU A 50 -14.25 -18.33 17.45
C LEU A 50 -13.59 -18.81 18.76
N VAL A 51 -13.63 -20.12 19.03
CA VAL A 51 -13.13 -20.69 20.28
C VAL A 51 -11.60 -20.61 20.36
N ASP A 52 -10.90 -20.84 19.25
CA ASP A 52 -9.45 -20.77 19.18
C ASP A 52 -8.93 -19.35 19.41
N GLU A 53 -9.51 -18.36 18.72
CA GLU A 53 -9.08 -16.96 18.83
C GLU A 53 -9.34 -16.40 20.23
N VAL A 54 -10.44 -16.78 20.87
CA VAL A 54 -10.75 -16.46 22.27
C VAL A 54 -9.74 -17.12 23.21
N ARG A 55 -9.51 -18.42 23.06
CA ARG A 55 -8.55 -19.17 23.89
C ARG A 55 -7.14 -18.60 23.77
N LYS A 56 -6.68 -18.32 22.55
CA LYS A 56 -5.35 -17.77 22.25
C LYS A 56 -5.12 -16.43 22.96
N ARG A 57 -6.15 -15.58 23.02
CA ARG A 57 -6.03 -14.23 23.61
C ARG A 57 -6.23 -14.21 25.13
N THR A 58 -7.07 -15.10 25.66
CA THR A 58 -7.57 -15.02 27.04
C THR A 58 -7.15 -16.17 27.95
N MET A 59 -6.66 -17.29 27.40
CA MET A 59 -6.45 -18.57 28.12
C MET A 59 -7.74 -19.22 28.65
N ILE A 60 -8.91 -18.70 28.33
CA ILE A 60 -10.20 -19.29 28.68
C ILE A 60 -10.64 -20.23 27.54
N LYS A 61 -11.08 -21.43 27.91
CA LYS A 61 -11.64 -22.41 26.98
C LYS A 61 -13.15 -22.45 27.12
N TRP A 62 -13.86 -21.92 26.13
CA TRP A 62 -15.29 -22.16 26.01
C TRP A 62 -15.58 -23.61 25.62
N SER A 63 -16.65 -24.16 26.19
CA SER A 63 -17.15 -25.47 25.77
C SER A 63 -18.06 -25.31 24.56
N VAL A 64 -17.98 -26.23 23.61
CA VAL A 64 -18.87 -26.29 22.45
C VAL A 64 -19.86 -27.43 22.69
N GLN A 65 -21.15 -27.14 22.61
CA GLN A 65 -22.25 -28.09 22.74
C GLN A 65 -23.13 -28.04 21.51
N THR A 66 -23.79 -29.15 21.21
CA THR A 66 -24.62 -29.30 20.01
C THR A 66 -26.07 -28.92 20.28
N ASP A 67 -26.53 -29.17 21.50
CA ASP A 67 -27.85 -28.84 22.01
C ASP A 67 -27.82 -27.75 23.08
N LEU A 68 -28.97 -27.13 23.33
CA LEU A 68 -29.13 -26.22 24.47
C LEU A 68 -28.93 -27.00 25.79
N PRO A 69 -28.12 -26.48 26.72
CA PRO A 69 -27.92 -27.16 27.99
C PRO A 69 -29.23 -27.15 28.80
N LYS A 70 -29.51 -28.29 29.46
CA LYS A 70 -30.70 -28.44 30.33
C LYS A 70 -30.71 -27.45 31.49
N VAL A 71 -29.52 -27.10 31.99
CA VAL A 71 -29.29 -26.08 33.03
C VAL A 71 -28.28 -25.08 32.49
N GLN A 72 -28.62 -23.79 32.54
CA GLN A 72 -27.76 -22.72 32.05
C GLN A 72 -26.88 -22.18 33.19
N GLU A 73 -25.65 -22.70 33.29
CA GLU A 73 -24.68 -22.30 34.33
C GLU A 73 -23.87 -21.05 33.97
N GLY A 74 -23.95 -20.60 32.71
CA GLY A 74 -23.24 -19.43 32.19
C GLY A 74 -23.90 -18.87 30.94
N PRO A 75 -23.31 -17.81 30.34
CA PRO A 75 -23.79 -17.24 29.09
C PRO A 75 -23.84 -18.25 27.94
N LEU A 76 -24.85 -18.14 27.07
CA LEU A 76 -24.96 -18.94 25.86
C LEU A 76 -24.58 -18.13 24.63
N ILE A 77 -23.77 -18.69 23.75
CA ILE A 77 -23.43 -18.10 22.45
C ILE A 77 -23.91 -19.07 21.37
N LEU A 78 -25.06 -18.79 20.76
CA LEU A 78 -25.62 -19.59 19.67
C LEU A 78 -25.00 -19.16 18.35
N VAL A 79 -24.37 -20.07 17.61
CA VAL A 79 -23.67 -19.74 16.35
C VAL A 79 -24.11 -20.66 15.23
N GLY A 80 -24.56 -20.09 14.10
CA GLY A 80 -24.92 -20.84 12.91
C GLY A 80 -25.85 -20.08 11.96
N PRO A 81 -26.35 -20.73 10.89
CA PRO A 81 -27.32 -20.14 9.97
C PRO A 81 -28.61 -19.72 10.67
N GLN A 82 -29.25 -18.65 10.18
CA GLN A 82 -30.51 -18.15 10.73
C GLN A 82 -31.57 -19.25 10.90
N VAL A 83 -31.68 -20.15 9.91
CA VAL A 83 -32.67 -21.24 9.90
C VAL A 83 -32.43 -22.27 11.01
N LYS A 84 -31.20 -22.40 11.50
CA LYS A 84 -30.83 -23.34 12.58
C LYS A 84 -30.88 -22.66 13.96
N ILE A 85 -30.56 -21.37 14.05
CA ILE A 85 -30.48 -20.66 15.34
C ILE A 85 -31.84 -20.10 15.81
N ARG A 86 -32.70 -19.67 14.90
CA ARG A 86 -34.03 -19.12 15.27
C ARG A 86 -34.90 -20.10 16.07
N PRO A 87 -34.97 -21.41 15.75
CA PRO A 87 -35.69 -22.38 16.58
C PRO A 87 -35.13 -22.50 18.00
N LEU A 88 -33.79 -22.43 18.16
CA LEU A 88 -33.13 -22.48 19.48
C LEU A 88 -33.44 -21.24 20.31
N LEU A 89 -33.48 -20.07 19.67
CA LEU A 89 -33.91 -18.82 20.30
C LEU A 89 -35.36 -18.90 20.78
N ALA A 90 -36.26 -19.41 19.94
CA ALA A 90 -37.67 -19.60 20.29
C ALA A 90 -37.84 -20.55 21.47
N ALA A 91 -37.05 -21.63 21.55
CA ALA A 91 -37.04 -22.55 22.68
C ALA A 91 -36.58 -21.89 24.00
N LYS A 92 -35.84 -20.78 23.93
CA LYS A 92 -35.47 -19.93 25.08
C LYS A 92 -36.43 -18.76 25.30
N GLY A 93 -37.57 -18.72 24.61
CA GLY A 93 -38.57 -17.66 24.72
C GLY A 93 -38.14 -16.34 24.07
N VAL A 94 -37.12 -16.36 23.20
CA VAL A 94 -36.61 -15.18 22.50
C VAL A 94 -37.14 -15.18 21.06
N MET A 95 -37.89 -14.14 20.70
CA MET A 95 -38.30 -13.89 19.31
C MET A 95 -37.63 -12.62 18.80
N LEU A 96 -36.66 -12.78 17.90
CA LEU A 96 -36.05 -11.65 17.21
C LEU A 96 -36.86 -11.29 15.96
N PRO A 97 -37.06 -9.99 15.68
CA PRO A 97 -37.74 -9.55 14.46
C PRO A 97 -37.15 -10.25 13.22
N GLN A 98 -38.04 -10.79 12.38
CA GLN A 98 -37.67 -11.17 11.03
C GLN A 98 -37.83 -9.95 10.15
N ASP A 99 -36.79 -9.67 9.37
CA ASP A 99 -36.89 -8.62 8.37
C ASP A 99 -37.78 -9.07 7.22
N ARG A 100 -38.50 -8.11 6.64
CA ARG A 100 -39.32 -8.34 5.45
C ARG A 100 -38.48 -8.41 4.17
N GLN A 101 -37.23 -7.91 4.21
CA GLN A 101 -36.31 -7.98 3.09
C GLN A 101 -35.60 -9.33 2.97
N VAL A 102 -35.34 -9.74 1.72
CA VAL A 102 -34.59 -10.96 1.42
C VAL A 102 -33.18 -10.85 2.03
N PRO A 103 -32.73 -11.88 2.77
CA PRO A 103 -31.37 -11.90 3.31
C PRO A 103 -30.33 -11.72 2.19
N ARG A 104 -29.44 -10.73 2.32
CA ARG A 104 -28.33 -10.52 1.37
C ARG A 104 -27.23 -11.57 1.59
N PRO A 105 -26.55 -12.06 0.53
CA PRO A 105 -25.43 -13.00 0.65
C PRO A 105 -24.36 -12.50 1.61
N GLU A 106 -23.68 -13.42 2.29
CA GLU A 106 -22.60 -13.18 3.25
C GLU A 106 -22.99 -12.33 4.48
N GLY A 107 -24.27 -11.97 4.61
CA GLY A 107 -24.76 -11.17 5.73
C GLY A 107 -24.98 -11.95 7.01
N TYR A 108 -25.08 -11.24 8.13
CA TYR A 108 -25.36 -11.79 9.45
C TYR A 108 -26.22 -10.88 10.32
N GLN A 109 -26.69 -11.45 11.44
CA GLN A 109 -27.29 -10.75 12.56
C GLN A 109 -26.67 -11.23 13.87
N ILE A 110 -26.16 -10.30 14.69
CA ILE A 110 -25.70 -10.54 16.05
C ILE A 110 -26.68 -9.89 17.03
N ALA A 111 -27.14 -10.65 18.02
CA ALA A 111 -28.04 -10.13 19.04
C ALA A 111 -27.61 -10.55 20.44
N THR A 112 -27.44 -9.57 21.33
CA THR A 112 -27.22 -9.77 22.76
C THR A 112 -28.53 -9.58 23.52
N ILE A 113 -28.97 -10.63 24.21
CA ILE A 113 -30.18 -10.68 25.03
C ILE A 113 -29.73 -10.83 26.48
N SER A 114 -29.41 -9.70 27.11
CA SER A 114 -28.69 -9.65 28.39
C SER A 114 -29.51 -10.24 29.54
N ASP A 115 -30.84 -10.06 29.55
CA ASP A 115 -31.75 -10.63 30.55
C ASP A 115 -31.77 -12.17 30.53
N ARG A 116 -31.32 -12.77 29.42
CA ARG A 116 -31.20 -14.23 29.22
C ARG A 116 -29.77 -14.72 29.22
N ASN A 117 -28.79 -13.85 29.44
CA ASN A 117 -27.36 -14.13 29.26
C ASN A 117 -27.10 -14.88 27.93
N LEU A 118 -27.66 -14.38 26.83
CA LEU A 118 -27.63 -15.06 25.55
C LEU A 118 -27.12 -14.14 24.45
N ILE A 119 -26.24 -14.67 23.60
CA ILE A 119 -25.79 -14.05 22.35
C ILE A 119 -26.16 -14.98 21.21
N ALA A 120 -26.69 -14.44 20.12
CA ALA A 120 -26.94 -15.17 18.89
C ALA A 120 -26.13 -14.55 17.75
N VAL A 121 -25.36 -15.38 17.04
CA VAL A 121 -24.64 -15.05 15.81
C VAL A 121 -25.28 -15.85 14.69
N MET A 122 -26.05 -15.18 13.84
CA MET A 122 -26.89 -15.80 12.84
C MET A 122 -26.46 -15.39 11.42
N GLY A 123 -25.85 -16.30 10.67
CA GLY A 123 -25.45 -16.08 9.28
C GLY A 123 -26.58 -16.33 8.28
N ASN A 124 -26.56 -15.62 7.16
CA ASN A 124 -27.49 -15.85 6.03
C ASN A 124 -27.09 -17.10 5.22
N ASP A 125 -25.79 -17.39 5.17
CA ASP A 125 -25.14 -18.53 4.52
C ASP A 125 -23.84 -18.90 5.28
N GLU A 126 -23.04 -19.83 4.76
CA GLU A 126 -21.79 -20.28 5.39
C GLU A 126 -20.82 -19.12 5.68
N ARG A 127 -20.66 -18.19 4.72
CA ARG A 127 -19.81 -17.01 4.89
C ARG A 127 -20.41 -16.01 5.85
N GLY A 128 -21.73 -15.86 5.86
CA GLY A 128 -22.45 -15.07 6.86
C GLY A 128 -22.16 -15.55 8.29
N VAL A 129 -22.02 -16.86 8.51
CA VAL A 129 -21.61 -17.40 9.81
C VAL A 129 -20.16 -17.00 10.12
N LEU A 130 -19.24 -17.17 9.17
CA LEU A 130 -17.84 -16.79 9.33
C LEU A 130 -17.67 -15.30 9.66
N PHE A 131 -18.31 -14.42 8.90
CA PHE A 131 -18.19 -12.96 9.09
C PHE A 131 -18.96 -12.48 10.32
N GLY A 132 -20.05 -13.14 10.71
CA GLY A 132 -20.72 -12.89 11.99
C GLY A 132 -19.83 -13.24 13.18
N VAL A 133 -19.11 -14.37 13.10
CA VAL A 133 -18.08 -14.73 14.09
C VAL A 133 -16.96 -13.69 14.11
N GLY A 134 -16.46 -13.29 12.94
CA GLY A 134 -15.44 -12.25 12.81
C GLY A 134 -15.87 -10.93 13.46
N ARG A 135 -17.09 -10.49 13.20
CA ARG A 135 -17.63 -9.27 13.81
C ARG A 135 -17.76 -9.39 15.32
N LEU A 136 -18.25 -10.53 15.84
CA LEU A 136 -18.29 -10.76 17.29
C LEU A 136 -16.88 -10.66 17.89
N LEU A 137 -15.88 -11.31 17.28
CA LEU A 137 -14.49 -11.28 17.74
C LEU A 137 -13.92 -9.85 17.81
N ARG A 138 -14.24 -8.98 16.84
CA ARG A 138 -13.82 -7.57 16.84
C ARG A 138 -14.50 -6.74 17.93
N GLU A 139 -15.66 -7.14 18.43
CA GLU A 139 -16.37 -6.43 19.49
C GLU A 139 -16.04 -6.96 20.90
N LEU A 140 -15.56 -8.20 21.02
CA LEU A 140 -15.16 -8.74 22.32
C LEU A 140 -13.99 -7.96 22.94
N ARG A 141 -14.05 -7.77 24.25
CA ARG A 141 -12.93 -7.32 25.08
C ARG A 141 -12.19 -8.54 25.59
N LEU A 142 -11.05 -8.84 24.95
CA LEU A 142 -10.30 -10.07 25.14
C LEU A 142 -9.01 -9.80 25.92
N ASN A 143 -9.04 -10.04 27.22
CA ASN A 143 -7.90 -9.92 28.11
C ASN A 143 -7.58 -11.29 28.75
N ARG A 144 -6.35 -11.45 29.28
CA ARG A 144 -5.99 -12.70 29.95
C ARG A 144 -6.93 -12.95 31.14
N GLY A 145 -7.63 -14.09 31.12
CA GLY A 145 -8.59 -14.50 32.14
C GLY A 145 -9.90 -13.71 32.13
N HIS A 146 -10.15 -12.90 31.09
CA HIS A 146 -11.33 -12.02 31.07
C HIS A 146 -11.89 -11.81 29.66
N ILE A 147 -13.19 -12.03 29.49
CA ILE A 147 -13.93 -11.84 28.24
C ILE A 147 -15.21 -11.06 28.52
N GLN A 148 -15.40 -9.95 27.81
CA GLN A 148 -16.62 -9.16 27.89
C GLN A 148 -17.15 -8.73 26.51
N LEU A 149 -18.45 -8.46 26.45
CA LEU A 149 -19.13 -7.84 25.32
C LEU A 149 -20.03 -6.70 25.82
N PRO A 150 -20.19 -5.57 25.12
CA PRO A 150 -21.19 -4.57 25.49
C PRO A 150 -22.58 -5.21 25.60
N ALA A 151 -23.26 -5.04 26.74
CA ALA A 151 -24.48 -5.79 27.06
C ALA A 151 -25.63 -5.52 26.07
N ARG A 152 -25.59 -4.38 25.37
CA ARG A 152 -26.58 -3.96 24.37
C ARG A 152 -26.08 -4.09 22.93
N PHE A 153 -24.98 -4.81 22.69
CA PHE A 153 -24.46 -4.99 21.35
C PHE A 153 -25.46 -5.75 20.48
N GLN A 154 -25.86 -5.12 19.38
CA GLN A 154 -26.81 -5.60 18.41
C GLN A 154 -26.32 -5.14 17.04
N GLU A 155 -26.25 -6.06 16.09
CA GLU A 155 -25.80 -5.73 14.74
C GLU A 155 -26.51 -6.57 13.70
N ARG A 156 -26.77 -5.96 12.55
CA ARG A 156 -27.23 -6.67 11.37
C ARG A 156 -26.60 -6.01 10.16
N SER A 157 -25.78 -6.77 9.45
CA SER A 157 -25.00 -6.23 8.34
C SER A 157 -24.79 -7.26 7.25
N ALA A 158 -24.55 -6.77 6.05
CA ALA A 158 -24.10 -7.54 4.90
C ALA A 158 -23.18 -6.65 4.06
N PRO A 159 -22.19 -7.21 3.36
CA PRO A 159 -21.20 -6.40 2.65
C PRO A 159 -21.84 -5.61 1.50
N GLU A 160 -21.28 -4.43 1.22
CA GLU A 160 -21.62 -3.63 0.03
C GLU A 160 -20.90 -4.12 -1.23
N THR A 161 -19.63 -4.52 -1.08
CA THR A 161 -18.78 -4.95 -2.18
C THR A 161 -18.75 -6.48 -2.27
N PRO A 162 -19.12 -7.13 -3.38
CA PRO A 162 -19.19 -8.59 -3.45
C PRO A 162 -17.82 -9.28 -3.50
N LEU A 163 -16.79 -8.63 -4.05
CA LEU A 163 -15.41 -9.17 -4.08
C LEU A 163 -14.49 -8.35 -3.18
N ARG A 164 -13.90 -9.00 -2.16
CA ARG A 164 -13.04 -8.37 -1.16
C ARG A 164 -11.85 -9.30 -0.89
N GLY A 165 -10.75 -9.11 -1.61
CA GLY A 165 -9.61 -10.00 -1.54
C GLY A 165 -8.25 -9.30 -1.54
N HIS A 166 -7.20 -10.10 -1.36
CA HIS A 166 -5.82 -9.66 -1.35
C HIS A 166 -4.92 -10.72 -2.00
N GLN A 167 -3.90 -10.28 -2.72
CA GLN A 167 -2.87 -11.16 -3.25
C GLN A 167 -1.87 -11.53 -2.15
N LEU A 168 -1.65 -12.82 -1.99
CA LEU A 168 -0.83 -13.46 -0.96
C LEU A 168 0.14 -14.42 -1.64
N GLY A 169 1.14 -13.86 -2.31
CA GLY A 169 2.13 -14.61 -3.07
C GLY A 169 3.20 -15.25 -2.20
N TYR A 170 3.21 -16.59 -2.12
CA TYR A 170 4.36 -17.34 -1.61
C TYR A 170 5.40 -17.47 -2.73
N ARG A 171 6.38 -16.56 -2.76
CA ARG A 171 7.41 -16.46 -3.80
C ARG A 171 8.66 -15.74 -3.30
N GLN A 172 9.82 -16.03 -3.88
CA GLN A 172 11.13 -15.55 -3.42
C GLN A 172 11.22 -14.01 -3.33
N LYS A 173 10.52 -13.29 -4.21
CA LYS A 173 10.63 -11.84 -4.38
C LYS A 173 9.95 -11.00 -3.26
N THR A 174 9.44 -11.63 -2.21
CA THR A 174 8.65 -10.96 -1.14
C THR A 174 9.52 -10.65 0.08
N ASN A 175 9.09 -9.68 0.89
CA ASN A 175 9.85 -9.25 2.08
C ASN A 175 9.45 -10.00 3.37
N SER A 176 8.60 -11.04 3.27
CA SER A 176 8.15 -11.84 4.42
C SER A 176 7.43 -13.15 4.05
N TYR A 177 6.66 -13.16 2.96
CA TYR A 177 5.69 -14.23 2.68
C TYR A 177 6.32 -15.57 2.28
N ASP A 178 7.47 -15.54 1.62
CA ASP A 178 8.28 -16.73 1.33
C ASP A 178 8.67 -17.52 2.59
N ALA A 179 8.86 -16.85 3.71
CA ALA A 179 9.26 -17.50 4.96
C ALA A 179 8.09 -18.07 5.77
N TRP A 180 6.84 -17.85 5.36
CA TRP A 180 5.68 -18.23 6.16
C TRP A 180 5.30 -19.69 6.00
N ASN A 181 5.18 -20.39 7.13
CA ASN A 181 4.64 -21.75 7.18
C ASN A 181 3.11 -21.76 7.07
N ILE A 182 2.53 -22.96 6.95
CA ILE A 182 1.09 -23.11 6.75
C ILE A 182 0.27 -22.64 7.96
N GLU A 183 0.79 -22.75 9.18
CA GLU A 183 0.13 -22.26 10.38
C GLU A 183 0.05 -20.72 10.40
N GLN A 184 1.11 -20.04 9.94
CA GLN A 184 1.13 -18.59 9.76
C GLN A 184 0.15 -18.16 8.67
N TRP A 185 0.11 -18.86 7.53
CA TRP A 185 -0.89 -18.61 6.48
C TRP A 185 -2.33 -18.80 6.95
N GLU A 186 -2.62 -19.90 7.66
CA GLU A 186 -3.96 -20.12 8.22
C GLU A 186 -4.33 -19.01 9.21
N GLN A 187 -3.41 -18.61 10.09
CA GLN A 187 -3.68 -17.48 10.99
C GLN A 187 -3.96 -16.19 10.22
N TYR A 188 -3.22 -15.91 9.14
CA TYR A 188 -3.42 -14.70 8.35
C TYR A 188 -4.76 -14.72 7.60
N TYR A 189 -5.19 -15.87 7.09
CA TYR A 189 -6.51 -16.01 6.46
C TYR A 189 -7.64 -15.79 7.47
N ARG A 190 -7.49 -16.30 8.70
CA ARG A 190 -8.42 -16.02 9.81
C ARG A 190 -8.48 -14.52 10.10
N ASP A 191 -7.32 -13.86 10.20
CA ASP A 191 -7.22 -12.44 10.47
C ASP A 191 -7.94 -11.61 9.40
N LEU A 192 -7.72 -11.91 8.11
CA LEU A 192 -8.40 -11.28 6.98
C LEU A 192 -9.92 -11.54 7.00
N ALA A 193 -10.33 -12.80 7.21
CA ALA A 193 -11.74 -13.18 7.28
C ALA A 193 -12.49 -12.48 8.42
N VAL A 194 -11.83 -12.18 9.54
CA VAL A 194 -12.41 -11.41 10.66
C VAL A 194 -12.86 -10.00 10.25
N PHE A 195 -12.25 -9.43 9.21
CA PHE A 195 -12.63 -8.15 8.61
C PHE A 195 -13.45 -8.27 7.32
N GLY A 196 -13.89 -9.49 6.98
CA GLY A 196 -14.81 -9.71 5.87
C GLY A 196 -14.14 -9.99 4.52
N THR A 197 -12.82 -10.21 4.46
CA THR A 197 -12.17 -10.71 3.23
C THR A 197 -12.79 -12.05 2.82
N ASN A 198 -13.13 -12.19 1.53
CA ASN A 198 -13.79 -13.39 0.99
C ASN A 198 -13.03 -14.06 -0.17
N ALA A 199 -11.90 -13.49 -0.61
CA ALA A 199 -11.09 -14.03 -1.68
C ALA A 199 -9.58 -13.91 -1.38
N ILE A 200 -8.81 -14.90 -1.81
CA ILE A 200 -7.35 -14.94 -1.70
C ILE A 200 -6.77 -15.20 -3.09
N GLU A 201 -5.77 -14.42 -3.51
CA GLU A 201 -5.05 -14.69 -4.77
C GLU A 201 -3.67 -15.26 -4.51
N LEU A 202 -3.41 -16.42 -5.09
CA LEU A 202 -2.14 -17.14 -5.04
C LEU A 202 -1.30 -16.83 -6.29
N ILE A 203 -0.04 -17.20 -6.24
CA ILE A 203 0.91 -17.12 -7.36
C ILE A 203 1.38 -18.55 -7.69
N PRO A 204 1.46 -18.94 -8.97
CA PRO A 204 1.90 -20.26 -9.38
C PRO A 204 3.38 -20.50 -9.05
N PRO A 205 3.83 -21.78 -9.01
CA PRO A 205 5.23 -22.10 -8.74
C PRO A 205 6.21 -21.46 -9.73
N ARG A 206 5.85 -21.39 -11.01
CA ARG A 206 6.65 -20.73 -12.05
C ARG A 206 6.15 -19.31 -12.27
N SER A 207 7.04 -18.34 -12.06
CA SER A 207 6.83 -16.92 -12.33
C SER A 207 8.14 -16.28 -12.85
N ASP A 208 8.27 -14.96 -12.80
CA ASP A 208 9.52 -14.23 -13.10
C ASP A 208 10.45 -14.10 -11.87
N ASP A 209 10.29 -14.99 -10.90
CA ASP A 209 11.11 -15.09 -9.70
C ASP A 209 12.05 -16.29 -9.80
N GLU A 210 13.04 -16.32 -8.91
CA GLU A 210 13.84 -17.52 -8.68
C GLU A 210 12.97 -18.67 -8.16
N ASP A 211 13.27 -19.89 -8.59
CA ASP A 211 12.50 -21.10 -8.25
C ASP A 211 12.57 -21.46 -6.74
N ASP A 212 13.55 -20.92 -6.01
CA ASP A 212 13.81 -21.22 -4.60
C ASP A 212 14.12 -19.95 -3.79
N SER A 213 13.87 -20.00 -2.49
CA SER A 213 14.24 -18.96 -1.50
C SER A 213 14.95 -19.63 -0.32
N PRO A 214 16.00 -19.00 0.26
CA PRO A 214 16.61 -19.51 1.49
C PRO A 214 15.64 -19.62 2.66
N HIS A 215 14.46 -19.00 2.56
CA HIS A 215 13.46 -18.98 3.62
C HIS A 215 12.32 -19.98 3.42
N PHE A 216 12.16 -20.59 2.25
CA PHE A 216 11.00 -21.43 1.95
C PHE A 216 10.87 -22.60 2.95
N PRO A 217 9.79 -22.67 3.78
CA PRO A 217 9.53 -23.83 4.62
C PRO A 217 9.05 -25.05 3.83
N ALA A 218 8.55 -24.86 2.60
CA ALA A 218 8.10 -25.93 1.72
C ALA A 218 8.25 -25.56 0.23
N PRO A 219 8.31 -26.55 -0.69
CA PRO A 219 8.30 -26.25 -2.12
C PRO A 219 7.07 -25.45 -2.55
N PRO A 220 7.18 -24.49 -3.49
CA PRO A 220 6.08 -23.59 -3.87
C PRO A 220 4.77 -24.28 -4.23
N LEU A 221 4.80 -25.37 -5.01
CA LEU A 221 3.57 -26.09 -5.38
C LEU A 221 2.90 -26.76 -4.18
N GLU A 222 3.67 -27.34 -3.27
CA GLU A 222 3.11 -27.99 -2.09
C GLU A 222 2.49 -26.96 -1.13
N MET A 223 3.17 -25.82 -0.92
CA MET A 223 2.61 -24.70 -0.18
C MET A 223 1.33 -24.16 -0.84
N MET A 224 1.33 -23.99 -2.17
CA MET A 224 0.15 -23.51 -2.91
C MET A 224 -1.06 -24.44 -2.77
N VAL A 225 -0.84 -25.76 -2.78
CA VAL A 225 -1.90 -26.77 -2.53
C VAL A 225 -2.47 -26.61 -1.13
N ASP A 226 -1.62 -26.45 -0.11
CA ASP A 226 -2.05 -26.26 1.27
C ASP A 226 -2.76 -24.93 1.48
N MET A 227 -2.28 -23.85 0.89
CA MET A 227 -2.94 -22.53 0.90
C MET A 227 -4.33 -22.59 0.26
N SER A 228 -4.49 -23.29 -0.88
CA SER A 228 -5.78 -23.51 -1.53
C SER A 228 -6.73 -24.33 -0.64
N ARG A 229 -6.23 -25.40 0.01
CA ARG A 229 -7.01 -26.19 0.97
C ARG A 229 -7.50 -25.35 2.15
N VAL A 230 -6.60 -24.57 2.76
CA VAL A 230 -6.95 -23.73 3.92
C VAL A 230 -7.99 -22.68 3.52
N ALA A 231 -7.86 -22.03 2.36
CA ALA A 231 -8.88 -21.10 1.86
C ALA A 231 -10.25 -21.79 1.73
N ASP A 232 -10.31 -23.01 1.20
CA ASP A 232 -11.55 -23.78 1.06
C ASP A 232 -12.22 -24.12 2.40
N GLU A 233 -11.44 -24.42 3.45
CA GLU A 233 -11.95 -24.73 4.79
C GLU A 233 -12.71 -23.55 5.43
N TYR A 234 -12.36 -22.32 5.06
CA TYR A 234 -13.09 -21.09 5.45
C TYR A 234 -14.09 -20.64 4.40
N GLY A 235 -14.17 -21.34 3.26
CA GLY A 235 -15.01 -20.97 2.14
C GLY A 235 -14.57 -19.69 1.43
N LEU A 236 -13.30 -19.29 1.50
CA LEU A 236 -12.74 -18.16 0.75
C LEU A 236 -12.51 -18.57 -0.71
N ASP A 237 -12.80 -17.68 -1.66
CA ASP A 237 -12.54 -17.92 -3.08
C ASP A 237 -11.04 -17.93 -3.36
N VAL A 238 -10.58 -18.90 -4.15
CA VAL A 238 -9.19 -19.04 -4.56
C VAL A 238 -9.03 -18.48 -5.97
N TRP A 239 -8.36 -17.35 -6.03
CA TRP A 239 -7.86 -16.73 -7.25
C TRP A 239 -6.40 -17.14 -7.47
N ILE A 240 -5.95 -17.17 -8.72
CA ILE A 240 -4.54 -17.35 -9.05
C ILE A 240 -4.16 -16.30 -10.09
N TRP A 241 -3.19 -15.46 -9.75
CA TRP A 241 -2.50 -14.62 -10.72
C TRP A 241 -1.52 -15.50 -11.47
N TYR A 242 -1.75 -15.77 -12.76
CA TYR A 242 -1.02 -16.79 -13.52
C TYR A 242 -0.49 -16.18 -14.83
N PRO A 243 0.76 -15.67 -14.87
CA PRO A 243 1.33 -15.03 -16.05
C PRO A 243 1.66 -16.05 -17.15
N ALA A 244 1.49 -15.62 -18.41
CA ALA A 244 1.96 -16.37 -19.57
C ALA A 244 3.45 -16.08 -19.79
N MET A 245 4.31 -17.00 -19.35
CA MET A 245 5.76 -16.76 -19.18
C MET A 245 6.60 -16.98 -20.44
N ASP A 246 6.07 -17.67 -21.45
CA ASP A 246 6.85 -18.03 -22.63
C ASP A 246 6.89 -16.90 -23.66
N GLN A 247 7.96 -16.86 -24.46
CA GLN A 247 8.24 -15.74 -25.36
C GLN A 247 7.27 -15.63 -26.54
N ASP A 248 6.78 -16.75 -27.07
CA ASP A 248 5.99 -16.78 -28.30
C ASP A 248 4.90 -17.87 -28.26
N TYR A 249 3.65 -17.43 -28.14
CA TYR A 249 2.46 -18.29 -28.18
C TYR A 249 1.87 -18.46 -29.58
N THR A 250 2.56 -18.01 -30.63
CA THR A 250 2.24 -18.40 -32.02
C THR A 250 2.83 -19.77 -32.39
N ASP A 251 3.83 -20.25 -31.65
CA ASP A 251 4.39 -21.60 -31.78
C ASP A 251 3.48 -22.66 -31.11
N PRO A 252 2.96 -23.64 -31.87
CA PRO A 252 2.14 -24.72 -31.32
C PRO A 252 2.82 -25.55 -30.22
N GLU A 253 4.15 -25.74 -30.26
CA GLU A 253 4.84 -26.50 -29.21
C GLU A 253 4.92 -25.72 -27.90
N THR A 254 5.10 -24.39 -27.96
CA THR A 254 5.01 -23.52 -26.77
C THR A 254 3.60 -23.55 -26.18
N VAL A 255 2.56 -23.47 -27.00
CA VAL A 255 1.16 -23.58 -26.54
C VAL A 255 0.92 -24.93 -25.86
N LYS A 256 1.39 -26.03 -26.46
CA LYS A 256 1.26 -27.38 -25.90
C LYS A 256 2.00 -27.53 -24.58
N PHE A 257 3.20 -26.99 -24.46
CA PHE A 257 3.96 -26.97 -23.20
C PHE A 257 3.20 -26.21 -22.11
N ALA A 258 2.74 -24.98 -22.39
CA ALA A 258 2.01 -24.19 -21.41
C ALA A 258 0.69 -24.84 -20.96
N LEU A 259 -0.03 -25.51 -21.87
CA LEU A 259 -1.21 -26.30 -21.52
C LEU A 259 -0.85 -27.43 -20.55
N GLN A 260 0.23 -28.18 -20.81
CA GLN A 260 0.68 -29.28 -19.93
C GLN A 260 1.18 -28.79 -18.57
N GLU A 261 1.86 -27.65 -18.53
CA GLU A 261 2.35 -27.07 -17.28
C GLU A 261 1.19 -26.62 -16.39
N TRP A 262 0.24 -25.85 -16.93
CA TRP A 262 -0.89 -25.30 -16.16
C TRP A 262 -1.83 -26.43 -15.71
N GLU A 263 -1.98 -27.47 -16.52
CA GLU A 263 -2.76 -28.67 -16.16
C GLU A 263 -2.27 -29.32 -14.86
N GLN A 264 -0.96 -29.33 -14.60
CA GLN A 264 -0.40 -29.91 -13.37
C GLN A 264 -0.89 -29.16 -12.13
N VAL A 265 -0.96 -27.83 -12.20
CA VAL A 265 -1.51 -27.01 -11.12
C VAL A 265 -3.01 -27.27 -10.97
N TYR A 266 -3.75 -27.29 -12.08
CA TYR A 266 -5.21 -27.50 -12.06
C TYR A 266 -5.61 -28.84 -11.45
N GLN A 267 -4.83 -29.90 -11.71
CA GLN A 267 -5.02 -31.24 -11.16
C GLN A 267 -4.74 -31.31 -9.66
N ARG A 268 -3.74 -30.57 -9.18
CA ARG A 268 -3.22 -30.68 -7.80
C ARG A 268 -4.02 -29.84 -6.80
N LEU A 269 -4.50 -28.67 -7.20
CA LEU A 269 -5.17 -27.75 -6.27
C LEU A 269 -6.59 -28.23 -5.93
N PRO A 270 -6.98 -28.28 -4.64
CA PRO A 270 -8.31 -28.71 -4.23
C PRO A 270 -9.40 -27.70 -4.63
N ARG A 271 -9.05 -26.42 -4.74
CA ARG A 271 -9.98 -25.35 -5.14
C ARG A 271 -9.29 -24.32 -6.03
N ILE A 272 -9.92 -24.04 -7.16
CA ILE A 272 -9.65 -22.89 -8.01
C ILE A 272 -11.01 -22.30 -8.41
N ASP A 273 -11.26 -21.05 -8.06
CA ASP A 273 -12.46 -20.33 -8.51
C ASP A 273 -12.15 -19.45 -9.72
N VAL A 274 -10.95 -18.85 -9.77
CA VAL A 274 -10.60 -17.94 -10.85
C VAL A 274 -9.11 -17.98 -11.19
N ILE A 275 -8.78 -18.00 -12.49
CA ILE A 275 -7.45 -17.68 -13.01
C ILE A 275 -7.48 -16.25 -13.58
N PHE A 276 -6.54 -15.42 -13.17
CA PHE A 276 -6.27 -14.10 -13.75
C PHE A 276 -4.92 -14.12 -14.47
N VAL A 277 -4.91 -13.80 -15.77
CA VAL A 277 -3.68 -13.70 -16.56
C VAL A 277 -3.36 -12.24 -16.90
N PRO A 278 -2.23 -11.68 -16.43
CA PRO A 278 -1.79 -10.36 -16.88
C PRO A 278 -1.33 -10.39 -18.35
N GLY A 279 -1.58 -9.32 -19.08
CA GLY A 279 -1.08 -9.15 -20.46
C GLY A 279 0.45 -8.98 -20.55
N GLY A 280 1.08 -8.58 -19.44
CA GLY A 280 2.52 -8.55 -19.27
C GLY A 280 2.95 -8.13 -17.86
N ASP A 281 4.26 -8.00 -17.65
CA ASP A 281 4.89 -7.71 -16.34
C ASP A 281 4.50 -8.72 -15.23
N PRO A 282 4.96 -9.99 -15.31
CA PRO A 282 5.78 -10.59 -16.37
C PRO A 282 4.90 -11.17 -17.49
N GLY A 283 5.56 -11.71 -18.51
CA GLY A 283 4.96 -11.98 -19.80
C GLY A 283 5.02 -10.76 -20.71
N HIS A 284 4.90 -11.00 -22.01
CA HIS A 284 4.86 -9.96 -23.04
C HIS A 284 4.33 -10.56 -24.34
N THR A 285 3.04 -10.83 -24.39
CA THR A 285 2.42 -11.51 -25.53
C THR A 285 1.44 -10.57 -26.23
N HIS A 286 1.51 -10.54 -27.55
CA HIS A 286 0.57 -9.82 -28.39
C HIS A 286 -0.89 -10.26 -28.08
N PRO A 287 -1.90 -9.37 -28.13
CA PRO A 287 -3.26 -9.67 -27.67
C PRO A 287 -3.87 -10.93 -28.32
N LEU A 288 -3.84 -11.04 -29.66
CA LEU A 288 -4.50 -12.18 -30.33
C LEU A 288 -3.90 -13.56 -29.99
N PRO A 289 -2.57 -13.79 -30.06
CA PRO A 289 -1.99 -15.05 -29.59
C PRO A 289 -2.29 -15.36 -28.12
N LEU A 290 -2.26 -14.34 -27.24
CA LEU A 290 -2.62 -14.50 -25.83
C LEU A 290 -4.06 -14.98 -25.71
N MET A 291 -5.01 -14.36 -26.41
CA MET A 291 -6.42 -14.76 -26.34
C MET A 291 -6.66 -16.19 -26.84
N ALA A 292 -5.94 -16.62 -27.88
CA ALA A 292 -6.00 -17.98 -28.40
C ALA A 292 -5.46 -19.03 -27.39
N LEU A 293 -4.42 -18.70 -26.63
CA LEU A 293 -3.95 -19.52 -25.52
C LEU A 293 -5.00 -19.59 -24.41
N LEU A 294 -5.53 -18.44 -23.99
CA LEU A 294 -6.46 -18.36 -22.85
C LEU A 294 -7.79 -19.06 -23.12
N GLU A 295 -8.27 -19.08 -24.36
CA GLU A 295 -9.45 -19.87 -24.73
C GLU A 295 -9.24 -21.37 -24.45
N GLN A 296 -8.07 -21.90 -24.83
CA GLN A 296 -7.71 -23.30 -24.59
C GLN A 296 -7.49 -23.57 -23.10
N GLN A 297 -6.84 -22.66 -22.39
CA GLN A 297 -6.65 -22.76 -20.94
C GLN A 297 -7.98 -22.71 -20.18
N ALA A 298 -8.94 -21.89 -20.61
CA ALA A 298 -10.27 -21.82 -20.00
C ALA A 298 -11.05 -23.13 -20.18
N ALA A 299 -10.93 -23.77 -21.35
CA ALA A 299 -11.53 -25.09 -21.59
C ALA A 299 -10.84 -26.18 -20.73
N LEU A 300 -9.52 -26.11 -20.58
CA LEU A 300 -8.73 -27.05 -19.79
C LEU A 300 -9.03 -26.93 -18.28
N LEU A 301 -9.01 -25.71 -17.75
CA LEU A 301 -9.35 -25.38 -16.36
C LEU A 301 -10.69 -25.98 -15.96
N ARG A 302 -11.72 -25.81 -16.81
CA ARG A 302 -13.09 -26.28 -16.53
C ARG A 302 -13.25 -27.81 -16.55
N LYS A 303 -12.27 -28.58 -17.05
CA LYS A 303 -12.27 -30.05 -16.89
C LYS A 303 -12.03 -30.46 -15.44
N TYR A 304 -11.24 -29.69 -14.70
CA TYR A 304 -10.87 -29.97 -13.31
C TYR A 304 -11.72 -29.16 -12.33
N HIS A 305 -12.04 -27.90 -12.67
CA HIS A 305 -12.83 -26.99 -11.86
C HIS A 305 -14.01 -26.44 -12.68
N PRO A 306 -15.16 -27.14 -12.77
CA PRO A 306 -16.22 -26.83 -13.74
C PRO A 306 -16.87 -25.46 -13.62
N LYS A 307 -16.73 -24.79 -12.47
CA LYS A 307 -17.26 -23.44 -12.20
C LYS A 307 -16.19 -22.35 -12.26
N ALA A 308 -14.93 -22.73 -12.48
CA ALA A 308 -13.83 -21.79 -12.47
C ALA A 308 -13.89 -20.85 -13.68
N GLN A 309 -13.42 -19.64 -13.45
CA GLN A 309 -13.48 -18.53 -14.39
C GLN A 309 -12.10 -18.19 -14.95
N MET A 310 -12.06 -17.64 -16.16
CA MET A 310 -10.85 -17.11 -16.80
C MET A 310 -10.96 -15.60 -16.96
N TRP A 311 -9.98 -14.88 -16.45
CA TRP A 311 -9.91 -13.42 -16.42
C TRP A 311 -8.56 -12.92 -16.95
N MET A 312 -8.50 -11.69 -17.43
CA MET A 312 -7.24 -11.09 -17.90
C MET A 312 -7.19 -9.57 -17.74
N SER A 313 -6.00 -8.97 -17.85
CA SER A 313 -5.81 -7.50 -17.89
C SER A 313 -4.97 -7.09 -19.10
N PRO A 314 -5.24 -5.94 -19.74
CA PRO A 314 -4.36 -5.40 -20.78
C PRO A 314 -3.09 -4.75 -20.17
N GLN A 315 -2.56 -5.37 -19.11
CA GLN A 315 -1.38 -4.89 -18.41
C GLN A 315 -0.20 -4.79 -19.38
N SER A 316 0.50 -3.66 -19.32
CA SER A 316 1.71 -3.38 -20.11
C SER A 316 1.49 -3.21 -21.62
N PHE A 317 0.26 -3.31 -22.14
CA PHE A 317 -0.03 -3.09 -23.55
C PHE A 317 0.32 -1.66 -23.98
N ASN A 318 0.87 -1.53 -25.19
CA ASN A 318 1.01 -0.25 -25.87
C ASN A 318 -0.32 0.13 -26.54
N LYS A 319 -0.38 1.31 -27.17
CA LYS A 319 -1.60 1.79 -27.81
C LYS A 319 -2.11 0.83 -28.90
N ASP A 320 -1.23 0.29 -29.74
CA ASP A 320 -1.63 -0.58 -30.85
C ASP A 320 -2.23 -1.89 -30.34
N TRP A 321 -1.65 -2.45 -29.28
CA TRP A 321 -2.13 -3.66 -28.62
C TRP A 321 -3.43 -3.41 -27.86
N ASP A 322 -3.58 -2.26 -27.19
CA ASP A 322 -4.83 -1.83 -26.58
C ASP A 322 -5.96 -1.74 -27.64
N ASP A 323 -5.70 -1.06 -28.76
CA ASP A 323 -6.69 -0.88 -29.83
C ASP A 323 -7.15 -2.25 -30.38
N GLU A 324 -6.23 -3.19 -30.55
CA GLU A 324 -6.56 -4.55 -30.99
C GLU A 324 -7.33 -5.34 -29.91
N PHE A 325 -6.90 -5.25 -28.65
CA PHE A 325 -7.56 -5.88 -27.53
C PHE A 325 -9.00 -5.40 -27.37
N TYR A 326 -9.24 -4.08 -27.32
CA TYR A 326 -10.59 -3.53 -27.17
C TYR A 326 -11.47 -3.86 -28.38
N LYS A 327 -10.91 -3.96 -29.59
CA LYS A 327 -11.61 -4.47 -30.78
C LYS A 327 -12.00 -5.94 -30.63
N PHE A 328 -11.08 -6.79 -30.16
CA PHE A 328 -11.37 -8.20 -29.88
C PHE A 328 -12.48 -8.35 -28.84
N MET A 329 -12.47 -7.53 -27.79
CA MET A 329 -13.50 -7.54 -26.73
C MET A 329 -14.92 -7.27 -27.26
N GLN A 330 -15.08 -6.54 -28.37
CA GLN A 330 -16.40 -6.34 -29.01
C GLN A 330 -16.99 -7.61 -29.63
N THR A 331 -16.17 -8.64 -29.87
CA THR A 331 -16.67 -9.96 -30.30
C THR A 331 -17.35 -10.73 -29.16
N GLU A 332 -17.21 -10.23 -27.94
CA GLU A 332 -17.78 -10.82 -26.73
C GLU A 332 -17.46 -12.32 -26.61
N PRO A 333 -16.18 -12.74 -26.53
CA PRO A 333 -15.79 -14.15 -26.36
C PRO A 333 -16.42 -14.76 -25.11
N LYS A 334 -17.17 -15.86 -25.29
CA LYS A 334 -17.92 -16.52 -24.20
C LYS A 334 -17.05 -17.25 -23.19
N TRP A 335 -15.83 -17.61 -23.56
CA TRP A 335 -14.92 -18.33 -22.68
C TRP A 335 -14.28 -17.43 -21.61
N LEU A 336 -14.24 -16.11 -21.85
CA LEU A 336 -13.70 -15.11 -20.93
C LEU A 336 -14.81 -14.61 -19.99
N ASP A 337 -14.48 -14.47 -18.71
CA ASP A 337 -15.46 -14.19 -17.66
C ASP A 337 -15.36 -12.76 -17.09
N GLY A 338 -14.20 -12.11 -17.19
CA GLY A 338 -14.03 -10.73 -16.71
C GLY A 338 -12.66 -10.12 -17.00
N ILE A 339 -12.54 -8.83 -16.68
CA ILE A 339 -11.33 -8.03 -16.89
C ILE A 339 -10.78 -7.54 -15.55
N VAL A 340 -9.46 -7.43 -15.44
CA VAL A 340 -8.79 -6.86 -14.28
C VAL A 340 -8.20 -5.49 -14.63
N PHE A 341 -8.43 -4.49 -13.79
CA PHE A 341 -7.80 -3.18 -13.87
C PHE A 341 -6.78 -3.02 -12.74
N GLY A 342 -5.52 -2.73 -13.06
CA GLY A 342 -4.44 -2.61 -12.09
C GLY A 342 -3.22 -1.90 -12.67
N PRO A 343 -2.02 -2.14 -12.11
CA PRO A 343 -0.76 -1.57 -12.60
C PRO A 343 -0.58 -1.72 -14.12
N GLN A 344 0.09 -0.74 -14.72
CA GLN A 344 0.49 -0.72 -16.14
C GLN A 344 -0.64 -0.82 -17.20
N VAL A 345 -1.92 -0.83 -16.82
CA VAL A 345 -3.03 -0.63 -17.79
C VAL A 345 -2.95 0.80 -18.34
N ARG A 346 -3.01 1.02 -19.66
CA ARG A 346 -2.62 2.31 -20.27
C ARG A 346 -3.64 3.45 -20.13
N ILE A 347 -4.93 3.14 -20.13
CA ILE A 347 -6.02 4.12 -19.95
C ILE A 347 -6.60 4.05 -18.54
N SER A 348 -7.31 5.09 -18.10
CA SER A 348 -7.89 5.15 -16.75
C SER A 348 -9.02 4.14 -16.56
N LEU A 349 -9.34 3.80 -15.31
CA LEU A 349 -10.41 2.85 -14.99
C LEU A 349 -11.77 3.25 -15.60
N PRO A 350 -12.22 4.52 -15.53
CA PRO A 350 -13.44 4.94 -16.23
C PRO A 350 -13.39 4.72 -17.74
N GLU A 351 -12.24 4.93 -18.38
CA GLU A 351 -12.06 4.70 -19.82
C GLU A 351 -12.07 3.19 -20.16
N VAL A 352 -11.44 2.34 -19.34
CA VAL A 352 -11.54 0.87 -19.48
C VAL A 352 -13.00 0.42 -19.36
N ARG A 353 -13.74 0.95 -18.38
CA ARG A 353 -15.14 0.59 -18.19
C ARG A 353 -16.00 0.96 -19.40
N GLN A 354 -15.72 2.09 -20.05
CA GLN A 354 -16.38 2.51 -21.29
C GLN A 354 -15.99 1.65 -22.50
N ALA A 355 -14.73 1.20 -22.57
CA ALA A 355 -14.22 0.43 -23.70
C ALA A 355 -14.63 -1.06 -23.68
N ILE A 356 -14.92 -1.62 -22.52
CA ILE A 356 -15.26 -3.05 -22.35
C ILE A 356 -16.78 -3.27 -22.28
N PRO A 357 -17.35 -4.25 -23.03
CA PRO A 357 -18.78 -4.57 -22.96
C PRO A 357 -19.28 -4.82 -21.54
N ALA A 358 -20.50 -4.34 -21.24
CA ALA A 358 -21.06 -4.34 -19.89
C ALA A 358 -21.20 -5.73 -19.24
N ARG A 359 -21.26 -6.79 -20.05
CA ARG A 359 -21.33 -8.17 -19.53
C ARG A 359 -20.07 -8.62 -18.80
N TYR A 360 -18.92 -8.00 -19.08
CA TYR A 360 -17.67 -8.31 -18.42
C TYR A 360 -17.54 -7.46 -17.15
N PRO A 361 -17.63 -8.06 -15.96
CA PRO A 361 -17.26 -7.37 -14.74
C PRO A 361 -15.80 -6.93 -14.80
N ILE A 362 -15.49 -5.82 -14.12
CA ILE A 362 -14.11 -5.40 -13.88
C ILE A 362 -13.79 -5.64 -12.41
N ARG A 363 -12.68 -6.32 -12.14
CA ARG A 363 -12.09 -6.41 -10.81
C ARG A 363 -11.02 -5.33 -10.64
N GLY A 364 -11.05 -4.61 -9.53
CA GLY A 364 -9.94 -3.74 -9.13
C GLY A 364 -8.75 -4.55 -8.62
N TYR A 365 -7.55 -4.27 -9.11
CA TYR A 365 -6.28 -4.81 -8.66
C TYR A 365 -5.33 -3.66 -8.28
N PRO A 366 -5.69 -2.85 -7.28
CA PRO A 366 -4.90 -1.68 -6.87
C PRO A 366 -3.61 -2.11 -6.16
N ASP A 367 -2.51 -1.43 -6.47
CA ASP A 367 -1.25 -1.53 -5.73
C ASP A 367 -1.36 -0.85 -4.36
N ILE A 368 -1.18 -1.63 -3.28
CA ILE A 368 -1.19 -1.13 -1.90
C ILE A 368 0.16 -1.29 -1.19
N THR A 369 1.14 -1.92 -1.84
CA THR A 369 2.43 -2.28 -1.23
C THR A 369 3.49 -1.20 -1.48
N HIS A 370 3.44 -0.54 -2.64
CA HIS A 370 4.52 0.33 -3.07
C HIS A 370 4.31 1.81 -2.74
N SER A 371 5.41 2.50 -2.42
CA SER A 371 5.41 3.95 -2.13
C SER A 371 5.99 4.80 -3.26
N THR A 372 6.82 4.22 -4.14
CA THR A 372 7.37 4.87 -5.34
C THR A 372 7.34 3.89 -6.50
N ASN A 373 7.54 4.38 -7.73
CA ASN A 373 7.71 3.50 -8.89
C ASN A 373 6.57 2.48 -9.04
N CYS A 374 5.34 2.93 -8.83
CA CYS A 374 4.15 2.10 -8.67
C CYS A 374 2.90 2.78 -9.23
N GLN A 375 1.77 2.08 -9.17
CA GLN A 375 0.49 2.59 -9.65
C GLN A 375 -0.01 3.79 -8.83
N HIS A 376 0.19 3.78 -7.51
CA HIS A 376 -0.34 4.79 -6.58
C HIS A 376 0.77 5.34 -5.66
N PRO A 377 1.74 6.11 -6.20
CA PRO A 377 2.87 6.62 -5.44
C PRO A 377 2.42 7.53 -4.29
N VAL A 378 3.27 7.70 -3.27
CA VAL A 378 3.03 8.69 -2.21
C VAL A 378 3.13 10.09 -2.84
N PRO A 379 2.07 10.92 -2.77
CA PRO A 379 2.10 12.27 -3.31
C PRO A 379 3.14 13.12 -2.59
N GLU A 380 3.94 13.90 -3.33
CA GLU A 380 4.85 14.93 -2.78
C GLU A 380 5.80 14.41 -1.69
N TRP A 381 6.25 13.15 -1.81
CA TRP A 381 7.04 12.49 -0.76
C TRP A 381 8.44 13.10 -0.63
N ASP A 382 8.85 13.44 0.60
CA ASP A 382 10.16 14.05 0.88
C ASP A 382 11.30 13.13 0.40
N VAL A 383 12.31 13.73 -0.24
CA VAL A 383 13.46 13.00 -0.78
C VAL A 383 14.19 12.17 0.27
N ALA A 384 14.23 12.60 1.54
CA ALA A 384 14.85 11.82 2.60
C ALA A 384 14.15 10.46 2.76
N TYR A 385 12.82 10.44 2.75
CA TYR A 385 12.06 9.18 2.79
C TYR A 385 12.26 8.39 1.50
N GLY A 386 12.07 9.02 0.33
CA GLY A 386 12.13 8.35 -0.97
C GLY A 386 13.44 7.60 -1.22
N ILE A 387 14.58 8.14 -0.77
CA ILE A 387 15.89 7.51 -0.99
C ILE A 387 16.28 6.53 0.11
N THR A 388 15.76 6.63 1.33
CA THR A 388 16.17 5.79 2.47
C THR A 388 15.21 4.65 2.77
N GLU A 389 13.90 4.89 2.68
CA GLU A 389 12.88 3.87 2.90
C GLU A 389 12.61 3.03 1.65
N GLY A 390 12.71 3.66 0.48
CA GLY A 390 12.60 2.98 -0.79
C GLY A 390 11.16 2.58 -1.15
N ARG A 391 11.05 1.54 -1.98
CA ARG A 391 9.82 1.20 -2.71
C ARG A 391 8.79 0.45 -1.86
N GLU A 392 9.23 -0.53 -1.05
CA GLU A 392 8.40 -1.52 -0.36
C GLU A 392 8.54 -1.40 1.17
N VAL A 393 8.45 -0.17 1.66
CA VAL A 393 8.51 0.12 3.09
C VAL A 393 7.23 -0.29 3.82
N ILE A 394 7.31 -0.48 5.15
CA ILE A 394 6.14 -0.50 6.03
C ILE A 394 5.36 0.81 5.83
N ASN A 395 4.16 0.71 5.26
CA ASN A 395 3.45 1.84 4.65
C ASN A 395 1.97 1.95 5.06
N PRO A 396 1.63 2.04 6.36
CA PRO A 396 0.25 2.35 6.74
C PRO A 396 -0.15 3.71 6.16
N ARG A 397 -1.05 3.70 5.17
CA ARG A 397 -1.58 4.89 4.46
C ARG A 397 -3.11 4.93 4.50
N PRO A 398 -3.75 4.79 5.67
CA PRO A 398 -5.19 4.54 5.78
C PRO A 398 -6.08 5.60 5.10
N LEU A 399 -5.70 6.88 5.09
CA LEU A 399 -6.47 7.93 4.42
C LEU A 399 -6.29 7.90 2.89
N SER A 400 -5.05 7.81 2.41
CA SER A 400 -4.77 7.69 0.98
C SER A 400 -5.45 6.44 0.38
N GLN A 401 -5.39 5.32 1.08
CA GLN A 401 -6.01 4.07 0.65
C GLN A 401 -7.54 4.17 0.61
N ALA A 402 -8.15 4.94 1.50
CA ALA A 402 -9.59 5.22 1.44
C ALA A 402 -9.98 6.08 0.23
N GLU A 403 -9.15 7.03 -0.19
CA GLU A 403 -9.37 7.80 -1.43
C GLU A 403 -9.23 6.91 -2.66
N ILE A 404 -8.19 6.08 -2.73
CA ILE A 404 -8.00 5.11 -3.81
C ILE A 404 -9.20 4.14 -3.87
N PHE A 405 -9.64 3.60 -2.73
CA PHE A 405 -10.82 2.73 -2.67
C PHE A 405 -12.06 3.38 -3.32
N ARG A 406 -12.36 4.65 -2.99
CA ARG A 406 -13.51 5.38 -3.54
C ARG A 406 -13.41 5.57 -5.05
N TYR A 407 -12.21 5.82 -5.58
CA TYR A 407 -11.97 5.91 -7.03
C TYR A 407 -12.37 4.60 -7.75
N TYR A 408 -12.09 3.45 -7.15
CA TYR A 408 -12.37 2.14 -7.77
C TYR A 408 -13.86 1.76 -7.72
N GLN A 409 -14.59 2.11 -6.65
CA GLN A 409 -15.93 1.60 -6.37
C GLN A 409 -16.92 1.72 -7.53
N ALA A 410 -16.88 2.83 -8.29
CA ALA A 410 -17.88 3.11 -9.32
C ALA A 410 -17.79 2.18 -10.55
N SER A 411 -16.62 1.59 -10.80
CA SER A 411 -16.34 0.87 -12.06
C SER A 411 -15.95 -0.58 -11.87
N THR A 412 -15.91 -1.08 -10.63
CA THR A 412 -15.52 -2.47 -10.34
C THR A 412 -16.59 -3.22 -9.55
N ILE A 413 -16.53 -4.55 -9.60
CA ILE A 413 -17.31 -5.44 -8.71
C ILE A 413 -16.68 -5.57 -7.31
N GLY A 414 -15.63 -4.80 -7.04
CA GLY A 414 -14.80 -4.92 -5.85
C GLY A 414 -13.33 -5.02 -6.18
N PHE A 415 -12.58 -5.56 -5.24
CA PHE A 415 -11.13 -5.49 -5.27
C PHE A 415 -10.50 -6.82 -4.88
N LEU A 416 -9.34 -7.05 -5.47
CA LEU A 416 -8.33 -7.96 -4.97
C LEU A 416 -7.03 -7.18 -4.99
N THR A 417 -6.53 -6.71 -3.85
CA THR A 417 -5.39 -5.77 -3.86
C THR A 417 -4.08 -6.48 -4.18
N TYR A 418 -3.21 -5.84 -4.96
CA TYR A 418 -1.85 -6.29 -5.17
C TYR A 418 -1.01 -6.02 -3.91
N SER A 419 -0.39 -7.06 -3.36
CA SER A 419 0.35 -7.03 -2.10
C SER A 419 1.51 -8.02 -2.16
N GLU A 420 2.66 -7.64 -1.60
CA GLU A 420 3.92 -8.40 -1.72
C GLU A 420 4.55 -8.77 -0.36
N GLY A 421 3.79 -8.64 0.72
CA GLY A 421 4.26 -8.95 2.05
C GLY A 421 3.31 -8.44 3.13
N CYS A 422 3.80 -8.44 4.37
CA CYS A 422 3.05 -7.88 5.50
C CYS A 422 3.32 -6.39 5.76
N ASN A 423 4.10 -5.69 4.92
CA ASN A 423 4.38 -4.25 5.08
C ASN A 423 3.15 -3.35 4.88
N ASP A 424 2.17 -3.81 4.12
CA ASP A 424 0.92 -3.12 3.80
C ASP A 424 -0.29 -3.65 4.60
N ASP A 425 -0.05 -4.38 5.69
CA ASP A 425 -1.08 -5.09 6.46
C ASP A 425 -2.27 -4.20 6.84
N VAL A 426 -2.02 -3.03 7.41
CA VAL A 426 -3.05 -2.05 7.78
C VAL A 426 -3.92 -1.67 6.58
N ASN A 427 -3.32 -1.52 5.40
CA ASN A 427 -4.02 -1.12 4.18
C ASN A 427 -5.03 -2.21 3.79
N LYS A 428 -4.68 -3.51 3.88
CA LYS A 428 -5.61 -4.62 3.60
C LYS A 428 -6.88 -4.55 4.46
N PHE A 429 -6.74 -4.20 5.75
CA PHE A 429 -7.87 -4.08 6.66
C PHE A 429 -8.72 -2.82 6.43
N VAL A 430 -8.09 -1.71 6.03
CA VAL A 430 -8.84 -0.52 5.58
C VAL A 430 -9.68 -0.84 4.35
N TRP A 431 -9.10 -1.50 3.34
CA TRP A 431 -9.82 -1.94 2.14
C TRP A 431 -10.96 -2.92 2.48
N SER A 432 -10.71 -3.91 3.34
CA SER A 432 -11.74 -4.87 3.76
C SER A 432 -12.88 -4.22 4.54
N GLY A 433 -12.57 -3.31 5.47
CA GLY A 433 -13.58 -2.57 6.24
C GLY A 433 -14.44 -1.66 5.35
N LEU A 434 -13.84 -0.93 4.43
CA LEU A 434 -14.54 -0.09 3.46
C LEU A 434 -15.33 -0.92 2.45
N GLY A 435 -14.80 -2.09 2.06
CA GLY A 435 -15.50 -3.05 1.20
C GLY A 435 -16.76 -3.62 1.83
N TRP A 436 -16.75 -3.80 3.16
CA TRP A 436 -17.93 -4.20 3.92
C TRP A 436 -18.97 -3.08 4.00
N ASN A 437 -18.54 -1.87 4.38
CA ASN A 437 -19.37 -0.68 4.45
C ASN A 437 -18.54 0.57 4.13
N SER A 438 -18.79 1.16 2.96
CA SER A 438 -18.06 2.31 2.41
C SER A 438 -18.22 3.60 3.21
N GLN A 439 -19.25 3.68 4.06
CA GLN A 439 -19.54 4.84 4.91
C GLN A 439 -18.85 4.73 6.28
N THR A 440 -18.17 3.62 6.58
CA THR A 440 -17.42 3.48 7.83
C THR A 440 -16.25 4.46 7.82
N SER A 441 -16.14 5.28 8.87
CA SER A 441 -14.99 6.17 8.98
C SER A 441 -13.70 5.37 9.15
N VAL A 442 -12.62 5.84 8.53
CA VAL A 442 -11.31 5.16 8.57
C VAL A 442 -10.85 4.93 10.01
N ILE A 443 -11.02 5.92 10.90
CA ILE A 443 -10.62 5.79 12.30
C ILE A 443 -11.38 4.68 13.04
N GLU A 444 -12.65 4.42 12.72
CA GLU A 444 -13.38 3.29 13.33
C GLU A 444 -12.82 1.95 12.88
N ILE A 445 -12.44 1.80 11.61
CA ILE A 445 -11.77 0.58 11.11
C ILE A 445 -10.44 0.38 11.86
N LEU A 446 -9.66 1.46 12.05
CA LEU A 446 -8.39 1.42 12.78
C LEU A 446 -8.58 1.12 14.27
N ARG A 447 -9.66 1.59 14.91
CA ARG A 447 -10.02 1.23 16.30
C ARG A 447 -10.34 -0.25 16.41
N GLU A 448 -11.10 -0.80 15.47
CA GLU A 448 -11.40 -2.24 15.44
C GLU A 448 -10.13 -3.07 15.22
N TYR A 449 -9.24 -2.63 14.32
CA TYR A 449 -7.92 -3.23 14.09
C TYR A 449 -7.08 -3.21 15.37
N SER A 450 -6.99 -2.04 16.01
CA SER A 450 -6.21 -1.84 17.24
C SER A 450 -6.72 -2.70 18.38
N ARG A 451 -8.03 -2.72 18.62
CA ARG A 451 -8.63 -3.53 19.68
C ARG A 451 -8.41 -5.02 19.46
N TYR A 452 -8.58 -5.50 18.23
CA TYR A 452 -8.52 -6.93 17.93
C TYR A 452 -7.09 -7.48 17.87
N PHE A 453 -6.17 -6.74 17.25
CA PHE A 453 -4.80 -7.20 17.03
C PHE A 453 -3.79 -6.73 18.06
N ILE A 454 -4.02 -5.57 18.70
CA ILE A 454 -3.04 -4.95 19.60
C ILE A 454 -3.44 -5.19 21.06
N ALA A 455 -4.41 -4.43 21.56
CA ALA A 455 -5.06 -4.62 22.85
C ALA A 455 -6.20 -3.60 23.01
N GLU A 456 -7.22 -3.96 23.80
CA GLU A 456 -8.32 -3.04 24.16
C GLU A 456 -7.81 -1.70 24.72
N LYS A 457 -6.85 -1.75 25.66
CA LYS A 457 -6.33 -0.54 26.32
C LYS A 457 -5.53 0.41 25.41
N PHE A 458 -5.24 0.01 24.17
CA PHE A 458 -4.53 0.84 23.19
C PHE A 458 -5.39 1.11 21.94
N THR A 459 -6.71 0.93 22.05
CA THR A 459 -7.65 1.04 20.92
C THR A 459 -7.53 2.39 20.23
N ASP A 460 -7.53 3.49 20.99
CA ASP A 460 -7.46 4.84 20.44
C ASP A 460 -6.02 5.24 20.12
N GLU A 461 -5.07 4.94 21.01
CA GLU A 461 -3.67 5.33 20.88
C GLU A 461 -3.01 4.72 19.65
N PHE A 462 -3.22 3.42 19.40
CA PHE A 462 -2.64 2.77 18.23
C PHE A 462 -3.31 3.22 16.94
N ALA A 463 -4.65 3.39 16.95
CA ALA A 463 -5.39 3.86 15.78
C ALA A 463 -4.98 5.29 15.37
N GLN A 464 -4.82 6.19 16.34
CA GLN A 464 -4.30 7.54 16.10
C GLN A 464 -2.82 7.51 15.70
N GLY A 465 -2.02 6.64 16.30
CA GLY A 465 -0.62 6.44 15.91
C GLY A 465 -0.45 6.04 14.45
N LEU A 466 -1.33 5.17 13.92
CA LEU A 466 -1.33 4.80 12.50
C LEU A 466 -1.66 5.99 11.57
N LEU A 467 -2.60 6.87 11.96
CA LEU A 467 -2.85 8.12 11.23
C LEU A 467 -1.66 9.07 11.32
N GLY A 468 -0.99 9.12 12.48
CA GLY A 468 0.23 9.90 12.68
C GLY A 468 1.38 9.44 11.78
N LEU A 469 1.53 8.13 11.56
CA LEU A 469 2.54 7.59 10.64
C LEU A 469 2.30 8.03 9.18
N GLU A 470 1.05 8.03 8.71
CA GLU A 470 0.76 8.58 7.37
C GLU A 470 1.03 10.09 7.31
N GLN A 471 0.69 10.83 8.37
CA GLN A 471 0.92 12.28 8.45
C GLN A 471 2.41 12.66 8.51
N ASN A 472 3.29 11.77 8.99
CA ASN A 472 4.74 11.99 8.95
C ASN A 472 5.26 12.18 7.53
N TRP A 473 4.63 11.53 6.54
CA TRP A 473 5.00 11.59 5.12
C TRP A 473 4.48 12.82 4.38
N VAL A 474 3.66 13.65 5.01
CA VAL A 474 3.06 14.82 4.36
C VAL A 474 3.94 16.05 4.59
N GLY A 475 4.44 16.63 3.49
CA GLY A 475 5.25 17.84 3.49
C GLY A 475 6.71 17.64 3.92
N PRO A 476 7.48 18.73 4.08
CA PRO A 476 8.92 18.65 4.31
C PRO A 476 9.26 18.02 5.67
N LEU A 477 10.07 16.96 5.64
CA LEU A 477 10.46 16.22 6.84
C LEU A 477 11.25 17.10 7.82
N LEU A 478 12.11 17.97 7.29
CA LEU A 478 12.97 18.86 8.08
C LEU A 478 12.17 19.67 9.12
N THR A 479 11.03 20.22 8.71
CA THR A 479 10.17 21.07 9.54
C THR A 479 8.99 20.34 10.18
N ASN A 480 8.77 19.06 9.87
CA ASN A 480 7.63 18.29 10.38
C ASN A 480 7.82 17.90 11.86
N ALA A 481 7.37 18.75 12.78
CA ALA A 481 7.39 18.47 14.21
C ALA A 481 6.42 17.36 14.64
N GLY A 482 5.44 17.00 13.79
CA GLY A 482 4.50 15.91 14.04
C GLY A 482 5.19 14.56 14.23
N VAL A 483 6.32 14.34 13.55
CA VAL A 483 7.14 13.12 13.64
C VAL A 483 7.54 12.79 15.08
N GLU A 484 7.93 13.80 15.85
CA GLU A 484 8.31 13.62 17.26
C GLU A 484 7.08 13.27 18.12
N THR A 485 5.93 13.88 17.82
CA THR A 485 4.66 13.57 18.52
C THR A 485 4.24 12.13 18.27
N THR A 486 4.32 11.67 17.02
CA THR A 486 4.04 10.29 16.64
C THR A 486 4.96 9.32 17.36
N LEU A 487 6.27 9.58 17.40
CA LEU A 487 7.23 8.75 18.15
C LEU A 487 6.88 8.68 19.64
N GLN A 488 6.58 9.80 20.28
CA GLN A 488 6.25 9.84 21.72
C GLN A 488 5.01 9.00 22.06
N GLN A 489 4.00 8.99 21.18
CA GLN A 489 2.81 8.13 21.34
C GLN A 489 3.19 6.65 21.31
N PHE A 490 4.01 6.23 20.35
CA PHE A 490 4.46 4.85 20.24
C PHE A 490 5.39 4.44 21.41
N GLN A 491 6.26 5.34 21.87
CA GLN A 491 7.09 5.12 23.05
C GLN A 491 6.28 4.95 24.33
N ALA A 492 5.17 5.68 24.48
CA ALA A 492 4.26 5.52 25.62
C ALA A 492 3.60 4.13 25.62
N MET A 493 3.16 3.65 24.45
CA MET A 493 2.63 2.28 24.31
C MET A 493 3.72 1.23 24.54
N GLU A 494 4.92 1.42 24.00
CA GLU A 494 6.08 0.53 24.18
C GLU A 494 6.40 0.36 25.67
N LYS A 495 6.48 1.47 26.41
CA LYS A 495 6.78 1.48 27.84
C LYS A 495 5.71 0.77 28.70
N THR A 496 4.46 0.81 28.28
CA THR A 496 3.31 0.32 29.08
C THR A 496 2.70 -0.99 28.55
N GLY A 497 3.17 -1.49 27.41
CA GLY A 497 2.58 -2.61 26.67
C GLY A 497 2.78 -3.99 27.27
N GLY A 498 3.91 -4.19 27.96
CA GLY A 498 4.34 -5.49 28.48
C GLY A 498 4.74 -6.49 27.38
N PRO A 499 5.26 -7.68 27.74
CA PRO A 499 5.90 -8.60 26.79
C PRO A 499 5.02 -9.06 25.62
N LYS A 500 3.71 -9.26 25.84
CA LYS A 500 2.79 -9.70 24.79
C LYS A 500 2.65 -8.66 23.67
N LEU A 501 2.59 -7.37 24.01
CA LEU A 501 2.56 -6.31 23.01
C LEU A 501 3.91 -6.21 22.29
N LEU A 502 5.00 -6.24 23.04
CA LEU A 502 6.35 -6.08 22.48
C LEU A 502 6.75 -7.23 21.55
N GLY A 503 6.15 -8.41 21.69
CA GLY A 503 6.28 -9.54 20.76
C GLY A 503 5.27 -9.56 19.61
N ASN A 504 4.39 -8.56 19.50
CA ASN A 504 3.39 -8.48 18.45
C ASN A 504 3.97 -7.79 17.21
N TRP A 505 4.07 -8.51 16.09
CA TRP A 505 4.68 -8.01 14.87
C TRP A 505 3.97 -6.76 14.29
N ARG A 506 2.65 -6.63 14.44
CA ARG A 506 1.90 -5.44 13.99
C ARG A 506 2.27 -4.21 14.80
N PHE A 507 2.44 -4.37 16.11
CA PHE A 507 2.95 -3.28 16.95
C PHE A 507 4.40 -2.95 16.62
N GLN A 508 5.24 -3.97 16.44
CA GLN A 508 6.65 -3.79 16.07
C GLN A 508 6.82 -3.05 14.74
N GLN A 509 5.99 -3.32 13.73
CA GLN A 509 6.04 -2.60 12.44
C GLN A 509 5.76 -1.10 12.61
N ALA A 510 4.69 -0.75 13.33
CA ALA A 510 4.33 0.65 13.55
C ALA A 510 5.38 1.38 14.43
N LEU A 511 5.91 0.68 15.45
CA LEU A 511 6.98 1.20 16.29
C LEU A 511 8.29 1.39 15.51
N TYR A 512 8.65 0.43 14.65
CA TYR A 512 9.79 0.53 13.75
C TYR A 512 9.69 1.79 12.90
N ARG A 513 8.52 2.03 12.30
CA ARG A 513 8.26 3.23 11.52
C ARG A 513 8.41 4.52 12.32
N ALA A 514 7.83 4.58 13.51
CA ALA A 514 7.93 5.77 14.34
C ALA A 514 9.39 6.14 14.70
N TYR A 515 10.23 5.14 15.03
CA TYR A 515 11.66 5.36 15.29
C TYR A 515 12.44 5.70 14.02
N TYR A 516 12.13 5.05 12.89
CA TYR A 516 12.77 5.31 11.60
C TYR A 516 12.58 6.76 11.19
N ASP A 517 11.35 7.24 11.20
CA ASP A 517 10.99 8.60 10.75
C ASP A 517 11.69 9.66 11.60
N ALA A 518 11.65 9.48 12.92
CA ALA A 518 12.26 10.41 13.86
C ALA A 518 13.79 10.41 13.76
N GLY A 519 14.42 9.22 13.64
CA GLY A 519 15.86 9.09 13.45
C GLY A 519 16.31 9.67 12.10
N LEU A 520 15.54 9.46 11.04
CA LEU A 520 15.79 10.05 9.72
C LEU A 520 15.69 11.57 9.76
N ARG A 521 14.69 12.11 10.47
CA ARG A 521 14.55 13.56 10.65
C ARG A 521 15.72 14.17 11.39
N ASP A 522 16.19 13.55 12.48
CA ASP A 522 17.36 14.02 13.23
C ASP A 522 18.61 14.06 12.35
N ARG A 523 18.82 13.02 11.54
CA ARG A 523 19.90 12.98 10.54
C ARG A 523 19.74 14.07 9.49
N LEU A 524 18.53 14.27 8.96
CA LEU A 524 18.28 15.30 7.96
C LEU A 524 18.60 16.69 8.51
N ILE A 525 18.25 16.99 9.77
CA ILE A 525 18.60 18.25 10.45
C ILE A 525 20.12 18.40 10.54
N ALA A 526 20.83 17.38 11.02
CA ALA A 526 22.27 17.41 11.19
C ALA A 526 23.02 17.58 9.85
N GLU A 527 22.69 16.76 8.86
CA GLU A 527 23.33 16.77 7.54
C GLU A 527 23.00 18.05 6.74
N THR A 528 21.81 18.63 6.93
CA THR A 528 21.46 19.94 6.35
C THR A 528 22.28 21.07 6.98
N ALA A 529 22.44 21.06 8.31
CA ALA A 529 23.25 22.06 9.01
C ALA A 529 24.73 21.99 8.59
N GLN A 530 25.30 20.79 8.50
CA GLN A 530 26.66 20.57 8.01
C GLN A 530 26.86 21.11 6.59
N ARG A 531 25.91 20.85 5.69
CA ARG A 531 25.98 21.34 4.30
C ARG A 531 25.90 22.86 4.22
N ALA A 532 25.07 23.49 5.07
CA ALA A 532 24.95 24.94 5.16
C ALA A 532 26.22 25.59 5.71
N GLU A 533 26.83 25.00 6.75
CA GLU A 533 28.08 25.48 7.33
C GLU A 533 29.25 25.35 6.34
N ALA A 534 29.36 24.22 5.65
CA ALA A 534 30.33 24.03 4.58
C ALA A 534 30.17 25.09 3.49
N ALA A 535 28.92 25.40 3.07
CA ALA A 535 28.66 26.45 2.09
C ALA A 535 29.16 27.82 2.57
N GLU A 536 28.93 28.17 3.83
CA GLU A 536 29.37 29.45 4.41
C GLU A 536 30.90 29.56 4.47
N ILE A 537 31.60 28.46 4.78
CA ILE A 537 33.06 28.41 4.70
C ILE A 537 33.54 28.65 3.26
N LEU A 538 32.91 28.02 2.27
CA LEU A 538 33.26 28.22 0.86
C LEU A 538 32.98 29.66 0.39
N ARG A 539 31.89 30.30 0.84
CA ARG A 539 31.61 31.73 0.54
C ARG A 539 32.71 32.67 1.04
N ARG A 540 33.35 32.34 2.16
CA ARG A 540 34.41 33.16 2.76
C ARG A 540 35.79 32.90 2.14
N ALA A 541 35.90 31.98 1.18
CA ALA A 541 37.15 31.65 0.50
C ALA A 541 37.95 32.88 -0.02
N PRO A 542 37.34 33.94 -0.57
CA PRO A 542 38.09 35.13 -0.99
C PRO A 542 38.86 35.84 0.14
N ARG A 543 38.44 35.64 1.41
CA ARG A 543 39.11 36.20 2.59
C ARG A 543 40.08 35.23 3.25
N THR A 544 39.80 33.93 3.19
CA THR A 544 40.56 32.89 3.93
C THR A 544 41.53 32.09 3.05
N GLY A 545 41.44 32.22 1.73
CA GLY A 545 42.13 31.39 0.74
C GLY A 545 41.32 30.14 0.38
N SER A 546 41.26 29.82 -0.92
CA SER A 546 40.46 28.72 -1.48
C SER A 546 40.86 27.36 -0.92
N LEU A 547 42.16 27.03 -0.84
CA LEU A 547 42.63 25.73 -0.34
C LEU A 547 42.24 25.49 1.12
N VAL A 548 42.35 26.53 1.97
CA VAL A 548 41.98 26.47 3.39
C VAL A 548 40.47 26.31 3.55
N ALA A 549 39.69 27.06 2.77
CA ALA A 549 38.24 26.95 2.77
C ALA A 549 37.77 25.55 2.33
N MET A 550 38.36 25.00 1.26
CA MET A 550 38.05 23.64 0.78
C MET A 550 38.34 22.59 1.84
N HIS A 551 39.53 22.60 2.44
CA HIS A 551 39.88 21.64 3.50
C HIS A 551 38.93 21.73 4.70
N ARG A 552 38.56 22.94 5.13
CA ARG A 552 37.61 23.13 6.25
C ARG A 552 36.20 22.66 5.90
N ALA A 553 35.73 22.95 4.69
CA ALA A 553 34.43 22.48 4.23
C ALA A 553 34.37 20.95 4.16
N GLU A 554 35.41 20.30 3.62
CA GLU A 554 35.52 18.83 3.62
C GLU A 554 35.47 18.25 5.05
N ALA A 555 36.23 18.83 5.98
CA ALA A 555 36.24 18.40 7.38
C ALA A 555 34.87 18.53 8.07
N ILE A 556 34.06 19.53 7.70
CA ILE A 556 32.68 19.67 8.19
C ILE A 556 31.78 18.57 7.59
N LEU A 557 31.86 18.34 6.29
CA LEU A 557 31.07 17.33 5.59
C LEU A 557 31.38 15.90 6.04
N ASP A 558 32.64 15.64 6.43
CA ASP A 558 33.09 14.34 6.94
C ASP A 558 32.54 14.03 8.34
N GLN A 559 32.02 15.02 9.07
CA GLN A 559 31.42 14.79 10.40
C GLN A 559 30.22 13.86 10.36
N ALA A 560 29.48 13.80 9.24
CA ALA A 560 28.35 12.87 9.09
C ALA A 560 28.77 11.39 9.17
N ASP A 561 30.03 11.05 8.88
CA ASP A 561 30.54 9.67 9.04
C ASP A 561 31.11 9.42 10.45
N LEU A 562 31.42 10.49 11.18
CA LEU A 562 32.08 10.42 12.50
C LEU A 562 31.08 10.55 13.66
N ILE A 563 29.99 11.29 13.45
CA ILE A 563 28.99 11.62 14.46
C ILE A 563 27.64 11.14 13.95
N GLN A 564 27.20 9.98 14.44
CA GLN A 564 25.87 9.47 14.16
C GLN A 564 24.83 10.32 14.89
N ALA A 565 23.88 10.90 14.15
CA ALA A 565 22.75 11.58 14.77
C ALA A 565 21.83 10.56 15.45
N SER A 566 21.41 10.85 16.69
CA SER A 566 20.49 10.04 17.49
C SER A 566 20.82 8.53 17.51
N PRO A 567 22.02 8.13 18.00
CA PRO A 567 22.46 6.74 17.98
C PRO A 567 21.51 5.80 18.74
N GLU A 568 20.81 6.28 19.77
CA GLU A 568 19.82 5.51 20.51
C GLU A 568 18.63 5.12 19.62
N ARG A 569 18.12 6.06 18.81
CA ARG A 569 17.01 5.80 17.88
C ARG A 569 17.46 4.84 16.78
N ARG A 570 18.66 5.05 16.22
CA ARG A 570 19.24 4.15 15.22
C ARG A 570 19.42 2.72 15.73
N ASN A 571 19.89 2.56 16.97
CA ASN A 571 20.01 1.26 17.62
C ASN A 571 18.64 0.61 17.82
N ARG A 572 17.64 1.39 18.24
CA ARG A 572 16.28 0.86 18.40
C ARG A 572 15.68 0.37 17.07
N VAL A 573 15.95 1.06 15.96
CA VAL A 573 15.58 0.61 14.61
C VAL A 573 16.24 -0.74 14.26
N ASN A 574 17.52 -0.94 14.61
CA ASN A 574 18.20 -2.25 14.45
C ASN A 574 17.54 -3.36 15.26
N GLU A 575 17.26 -3.10 16.53
CA GLU A 575 16.61 -4.07 17.42
C GLU A 575 15.22 -4.45 16.93
N LEU A 576 14.45 -3.48 16.43
CA LEU A 576 13.11 -3.72 15.91
C LEU A 576 13.12 -4.47 14.57
N ALA A 577 14.14 -4.24 13.73
CA ALA A 577 14.30 -5.01 12.51
C ALA A 577 14.56 -6.49 12.79
N GLU A 578 15.44 -6.79 13.74
CA GLU A 578 15.66 -8.17 14.20
C GLU A 578 14.38 -8.75 14.84
N ALA A 579 13.69 -7.97 15.68
CA ALA A 579 12.45 -8.42 16.32
C ALA A 579 11.35 -8.77 15.30
N LEU A 580 11.24 -8.01 14.20
CA LEU A 580 10.31 -8.27 13.10
C LEU A 580 10.71 -9.52 12.29
N PHE A 581 12.00 -9.74 12.08
CA PHE A 581 12.47 -10.98 11.46
C PHE A 581 12.13 -12.20 12.33
N GLN A 582 12.32 -12.11 13.65
CA GLN A 582 12.00 -13.21 14.57
C GLN A 582 10.48 -13.43 14.76
N SER A 583 9.66 -12.39 14.65
CA SER A 583 8.22 -12.49 14.94
C SER A 583 7.36 -12.83 13.72
N ILE A 584 7.76 -12.41 12.52
CA ILE A 584 6.98 -12.60 11.29
C ILE A 584 7.85 -12.76 10.03
N HIS A 585 9.15 -13.00 10.20
CA HIS A 585 10.12 -13.17 9.10
C HIS A 585 10.23 -11.97 8.16
N MET A 586 10.03 -10.74 8.67
CA MET A 586 10.19 -9.55 7.85
C MET A 586 11.67 -9.28 7.53
N GLN A 587 12.01 -9.23 6.25
CA GLN A 587 13.38 -9.17 5.74
C GLN A 587 13.80 -7.72 5.43
N LEU A 588 14.09 -6.94 6.48
CA LEU A 588 14.47 -5.52 6.34
C LEU A 588 15.94 -5.26 5.93
N ASN A 589 16.78 -6.29 5.80
CA ASN A 589 18.20 -6.18 5.46
C ASN A 589 18.63 -7.34 4.55
N SER A 590 19.24 -7.04 3.39
CA SER A 590 19.57 -8.08 2.40
C SER A 590 20.65 -9.04 2.88
N LYS A 591 21.61 -8.56 3.68
CA LYS A 591 22.72 -9.38 4.17
C LYS A 591 22.38 -10.19 5.41
N LEU A 592 21.74 -9.56 6.40
CA LEU A 592 21.44 -10.17 7.69
C LEU A 592 20.23 -11.09 7.62
N HIS A 593 19.18 -10.66 6.93
CA HIS A 593 17.94 -11.41 6.82
C HIS A 593 17.83 -12.17 5.48
N GLN A 594 18.86 -12.12 4.63
CA GLN A 594 18.88 -12.75 3.30
C GLN A 594 17.69 -12.31 2.41
N GLY A 595 17.33 -11.02 2.50
CA GLY A 595 16.27 -10.44 1.67
C GLY A 595 16.74 -9.96 0.30
N GLU A 596 15.82 -9.96 -0.66
CA GLU A 596 16.06 -9.48 -2.02
C GLU A 596 16.31 -7.96 -2.04
N HIS A 597 17.37 -7.53 -2.71
CA HIS A 597 17.78 -6.12 -2.67
C HIS A 597 16.73 -5.20 -3.31
N GLY A 598 16.33 -4.16 -2.59
CA GLY A 598 15.31 -3.20 -3.08
C GLY A 598 13.87 -3.67 -2.90
N ARG A 599 13.67 -4.88 -2.34
CA ARG A 599 12.36 -5.49 -2.05
C ARG A 599 12.04 -5.40 -0.56
N GLY A 600 11.96 -4.17 -0.07
CA GLY A 600 11.67 -3.87 1.34
C GLY A 600 12.87 -3.93 2.29
N THR A 601 14.09 -4.14 1.77
CA THR A 601 15.35 -4.13 2.54
C THR A 601 15.82 -2.73 2.92
N SER A 602 14.97 -1.94 3.59
CA SER A 602 15.21 -0.52 3.92
C SER A 602 16.48 -0.25 4.74
N HIS A 603 17.05 -1.25 5.44
CA HIS A 603 18.33 -1.09 6.15
C HIS A 603 19.53 -1.01 5.21
N ASP A 604 19.40 -1.48 3.97
CA ASP A 604 20.47 -1.34 2.98
C ASP A 604 20.67 0.13 2.58
N THR A 605 19.60 0.92 2.71
CA THR A 605 19.51 2.30 2.24
C THR A 605 19.37 3.32 3.36
N ILE A 606 19.18 2.87 4.61
CA ILE A 606 18.97 3.73 5.77
C ILE A 606 20.08 4.76 5.93
N ASP A 607 21.35 4.39 5.74
CA ASP A 607 22.50 5.29 5.96
C ASP A 607 22.94 6.03 4.68
N ARG A 608 22.09 6.08 3.64
CA ARG A 608 22.35 6.94 2.47
C ARG A 608 22.48 8.42 2.92
N PRO A 609 23.48 9.16 2.40
CA PRO A 609 23.61 10.59 2.65
C PRO A 609 22.34 11.36 2.32
N LEU A 610 21.99 12.29 3.20
CA LEU A 610 20.87 13.21 3.08
C LEU A 610 21.34 14.60 2.66
N ASN A 611 22.53 14.73 2.07
CA ASN A 611 23.02 15.93 1.39
C ASN A 611 23.98 15.55 0.23
N ASP A 612 24.29 16.51 -0.63
CA ASP A 612 25.17 16.37 -1.79
C ASP A 612 26.68 16.34 -1.45
N ARG A 613 27.08 15.96 -0.22
CA ARG A 613 28.48 16.05 0.24
C ARG A 613 29.47 15.35 -0.69
N PHE A 614 29.11 14.20 -1.25
CA PHE A 614 30.00 13.46 -2.15
C PHE A 614 30.20 14.19 -3.49
N TRP A 615 29.13 14.77 -4.05
CA TRP A 615 29.25 15.66 -5.20
C TRP A 615 30.11 16.89 -4.88
N VAL A 616 29.86 17.57 -3.76
CA VAL A 616 30.67 18.74 -3.35
C VAL A 616 32.15 18.37 -3.25
N LYS A 617 32.49 17.29 -2.53
CA LYS A 617 33.89 16.82 -2.39
C LYS A 617 34.52 16.51 -3.74
N GLN A 618 33.78 15.91 -4.67
CA GLN A 618 34.28 15.66 -6.03
C GLN A 618 34.57 16.97 -6.77
N GLN A 619 33.72 17.99 -6.64
CA GLN A 619 34.00 19.31 -7.25
C GLN A 619 35.21 19.98 -6.59
N LEU A 620 35.33 19.95 -5.26
CA LEU A 620 36.49 20.51 -4.55
C LEU A 620 37.80 19.84 -4.98
N ALA A 621 37.80 18.51 -5.17
CA ALA A 621 38.94 17.78 -5.69
C ALA A 621 39.36 18.25 -7.09
N LYS A 622 38.41 18.53 -7.98
CA LYS A 622 38.68 19.11 -9.31
C LYS A 622 39.28 20.51 -9.21
N LEU A 623 38.71 21.38 -8.37
CA LEU A 623 39.20 22.75 -8.18
C LEU A 623 40.60 22.80 -7.59
N ARG A 624 40.97 21.83 -6.74
CA ARG A 624 42.32 21.73 -6.15
C ARG A 624 43.43 21.55 -7.20
N LEU A 625 43.09 21.01 -8.38
CA LEU A 625 44.04 20.81 -9.48
C LEU A 625 44.28 22.09 -10.30
N LEU A 626 43.46 23.13 -10.13
CA LEU A 626 43.64 24.41 -10.82
C LEU A 626 44.81 25.17 -10.19
N GLU A 627 45.66 25.75 -11.03
CA GLU A 627 46.86 26.48 -10.55
C GLU A 627 46.53 27.85 -9.96
N LYS A 628 45.58 28.58 -10.56
CA LYS A 628 45.25 29.95 -10.19
C LYS A 628 44.21 30.02 -9.07
N GLU A 629 44.43 30.93 -8.12
CA GLU A 629 43.47 31.21 -7.04
C GLU A 629 42.14 31.73 -7.59
N GLU A 630 42.18 32.59 -8.60
CA GLU A 630 40.98 33.16 -9.23
C GLU A 630 40.07 32.09 -9.82
N ASP A 631 40.62 31.13 -10.57
CA ASP A 631 39.85 30.02 -11.15
C ASP A 631 39.22 29.13 -10.06
N ARG A 632 39.94 28.90 -8.95
CA ARG A 632 39.40 28.18 -7.79
C ARG A 632 38.26 28.95 -7.13
N LEU A 633 38.42 30.26 -6.90
CA LEU A 633 37.39 31.09 -6.30
C LEU A 633 36.13 31.16 -7.18
N LEU A 634 36.28 31.27 -8.50
CA LEU A 634 35.17 31.22 -9.45
C LEU A 634 34.45 29.86 -9.41
N GLY A 635 35.19 28.76 -9.40
CA GLY A 635 34.61 27.42 -9.27
C GLY A 635 33.86 27.22 -7.94
N LEU A 636 34.40 27.73 -6.83
CA LEU A 636 33.74 27.68 -5.53
C LEU A 636 32.43 28.48 -5.53
N GLN A 637 32.39 29.65 -6.18
CA GLN A 637 31.15 30.40 -6.36
C GLN A 637 30.13 29.59 -7.17
N GLY A 638 30.55 28.89 -8.23
CA GLY A 638 29.67 28.02 -9.02
C GLY A 638 29.06 26.86 -8.22
N ILE A 639 29.79 26.33 -7.22
CA ILE A 639 29.25 25.31 -6.31
C ILE A 639 28.22 25.90 -5.35
N VAL A 640 28.52 27.07 -4.76
CA VAL A 640 27.65 27.68 -3.75
C VAL A 640 26.38 28.29 -4.35
N HIS A 641 26.48 28.88 -5.54
CA HIS A 641 25.40 29.58 -6.23
C HIS A 641 24.79 28.75 -7.37
N ARG A 642 24.95 27.42 -7.36
CA ARG A 642 24.50 26.53 -8.44
C ARG A 642 23.01 26.71 -8.79
N THR A 643 22.19 26.90 -7.76
CA THR A 643 20.73 27.04 -7.85
C THR A 643 20.25 28.49 -7.75
N ASP A 644 21.19 29.44 -7.71
CA ASP A 644 20.87 30.87 -7.75
C ASP A 644 20.79 31.28 -9.22
N PRO A 645 19.59 31.60 -9.75
CA PRO A 645 19.47 32.01 -11.15
C PRO A 645 20.16 33.35 -11.42
N GLY A 646 20.37 34.20 -10.40
CA GLY A 646 20.77 35.59 -10.58
C GLY A 646 19.62 36.49 -11.04
N ALA A 647 19.86 37.80 -11.05
CA ALA A 647 18.82 38.78 -11.36
C ALA A 647 18.31 38.66 -12.80
N GLY A 648 16.97 38.63 -12.96
CA GLY A 648 16.31 38.54 -14.28
C GLY A 648 16.22 37.14 -14.88
N ASN A 649 16.73 36.12 -14.17
CA ASN A 649 16.67 34.72 -14.53
C ASN A 649 15.72 33.96 -13.59
N PHE A 650 15.29 32.77 -14.00
CA PHE A 650 14.39 31.91 -13.22
C PHE A 650 15.01 30.54 -13.02
N TYR A 651 14.61 29.85 -11.95
CA TYR A 651 15.07 28.51 -11.61
C TYR A 651 13.93 27.71 -10.96
N ASP A 652 13.85 26.44 -11.35
CA ASP A 652 12.93 25.45 -10.80
C ASP A 652 13.71 24.16 -10.47
N ASP A 653 13.57 23.71 -9.22
CA ASP A 653 13.93 22.36 -8.78
C ASP A 653 12.64 21.54 -8.79
N LEU A 654 12.37 20.88 -9.92
CA LEU A 654 11.08 20.24 -10.18
C LEU A 654 10.86 18.99 -9.32
N GLY A 655 11.93 18.45 -8.74
CA GLY A 655 11.83 17.34 -7.80
C GLY A 655 11.34 17.75 -6.41
N ASP A 656 11.41 19.04 -6.05
CA ASP A 656 10.98 19.57 -4.77
C ASP A 656 9.64 20.32 -4.93
N PRO A 657 8.54 19.81 -4.33
CA PRO A 657 7.22 20.45 -4.39
C PRO A 657 7.19 21.93 -3.95
N HIS A 658 8.19 22.38 -3.17
CA HIS A 658 8.30 23.75 -2.68
C HIS A 658 9.22 24.65 -3.52
N ARG A 659 9.86 24.13 -4.56
CA ARG A 659 10.82 24.86 -5.41
C ARG A 659 10.50 24.78 -6.90
N GLN A 660 9.22 24.56 -7.22
CA GLN A 660 8.68 24.46 -8.58
C GLN A 660 7.66 25.58 -8.92
N PRO A 661 7.97 26.88 -8.68
CA PRO A 661 7.01 27.97 -8.79
C PRO A 661 6.38 28.14 -10.19
N HIS A 662 7.03 27.64 -11.24
CA HIS A 662 6.53 27.74 -12.61
C HIS A 662 5.88 26.45 -13.10
N LEU A 663 5.86 25.37 -12.32
CA LEU A 663 5.16 24.15 -12.70
C LEU A 663 3.66 24.43 -12.79
N VAL A 664 3.06 24.14 -13.94
CA VAL A 664 1.61 24.26 -14.10
C VAL A 664 0.96 23.19 -13.24
N PRO A 665 0.24 23.56 -12.16
CA PRO A 665 -0.34 22.58 -11.26
C PRO A 665 -1.47 21.84 -11.97
N ASN A 666 -1.62 20.55 -11.65
CA ASN A 666 -2.82 19.83 -12.07
C ASN A 666 -4.01 20.29 -11.20
N PRO A 667 -5.12 20.75 -11.78
CA PRO A 667 -6.31 21.08 -11.01
C PRO A 667 -7.03 19.85 -10.42
N ILE A 668 -6.69 18.62 -10.85
CA ILE A 668 -7.41 17.40 -10.46
C ILE A 668 -6.87 16.86 -9.11
N PRO A 669 -7.74 16.70 -8.08
CA PRO A 669 -7.36 16.14 -6.80
C PRO A 669 -6.88 14.68 -6.89
N PHE A 670 -6.04 14.25 -5.93
CA PHE A 670 -5.51 12.89 -5.85
C PHE A 670 -6.62 11.81 -5.89
N GLY A 671 -7.69 11.96 -5.11
CA GLY A 671 -8.81 11.01 -5.11
C GLY A 671 -9.56 10.83 -6.43
N GLU A 672 -9.40 11.73 -7.41
CA GLU A 672 -10.00 11.62 -8.76
C GLU A 672 -9.00 11.11 -9.81
N ASN A 673 -7.71 11.09 -9.47
CA ASN A 673 -6.62 10.68 -10.35
C ASN A 673 -5.45 10.09 -9.54
N PRO A 674 -5.68 8.99 -8.79
CA PRO A 674 -4.70 8.46 -7.85
C PRO A 674 -3.51 7.78 -8.54
N ASP A 675 -3.57 7.57 -9.85
CA ASP A 675 -2.50 7.03 -10.70
C ASP A 675 -1.77 8.10 -11.51
N PHE A 676 -2.04 9.38 -11.23
CA PHE A 676 -1.36 10.54 -11.81
C PHE A 676 -1.34 10.55 -13.35
N ARG A 677 -2.30 9.91 -14.03
CA ARG A 677 -2.39 9.92 -15.51
C ARG A 677 -2.62 11.31 -16.09
N LYS A 678 -3.31 12.15 -15.32
CA LYS A 678 -3.65 13.53 -15.69
C LYS A 678 -2.84 14.57 -14.91
N SER A 679 -1.88 14.15 -14.08
CA SER A 679 -0.96 15.03 -13.34
C SER A 679 0.49 14.66 -13.59
N VAL A 680 1.37 15.45 -13.02
CA VAL A 680 2.72 15.05 -12.70
C VAL A 680 2.90 14.78 -11.21
N TYR A 681 3.96 14.07 -10.83
CA TYR A 681 4.33 13.82 -9.44
C TYR A 681 5.85 13.68 -9.28
N THR A 682 6.35 13.78 -8.04
CA THR A 682 7.78 13.61 -7.73
C THR A 682 8.22 12.15 -7.89
N SER A 683 9.29 11.92 -8.64
CA SER A 683 9.97 10.63 -8.76
C SER A 683 11.44 10.72 -8.35
N PHE A 684 12.09 9.58 -8.10
CA PHE A 684 13.41 9.51 -7.47
C PHE A 684 14.46 8.82 -8.38
N ASP A 685 15.64 9.42 -8.50
CA ASP A 685 16.82 8.94 -9.26
C ASP A 685 18.11 9.24 -8.47
N TYR A 686 18.24 8.59 -7.31
CA TYR A 686 19.33 8.86 -6.37
C TYR A 686 20.68 8.32 -6.86
N ARG A 687 21.68 9.21 -6.93
CA ARG A 687 23.11 8.87 -6.93
C ARG A 687 23.90 9.86 -6.09
N SER A 688 24.77 9.34 -5.23
CA SER A 688 25.54 10.14 -4.27
C SER A 688 26.51 11.12 -4.92
N ASP A 689 26.97 10.84 -6.14
CA ASP A 689 27.91 11.66 -6.91
C ASP A 689 27.23 12.80 -7.68
N ARG A 690 25.92 12.97 -7.55
CA ARG A 690 25.12 14.04 -8.17
C ARG A 690 24.75 15.14 -7.17
N PRO A 691 24.50 16.38 -7.61
CA PRO A 691 23.90 17.40 -6.75
C PRO A 691 22.53 16.91 -6.27
N ARG A 692 22.10 17.38 -5.09
CA ARG A 692 20.89 16.88 -4.41
C ARG A 692 19.64 17.05 -5.28
N GLU A 693 19.53 18.16 -6.01
CA GLU A 693 18.40 18.48 -6.87
C GLU A 693 18.27 17.54 -8.09
N TRP A 694 19.26 16.68 -8.34
CA TRP A 694 19.17 15.63 -9.37
C TRP A 694 18.68 14.30 -8.82
N TRP A 695 18.52 14.16 -7.49
CA TRP A 695 18.02 12.93 -6.88
C TRP A 695 16.51 12.77 -7.06
N THR A 696 15.82 13.85 -7.38
CA THR A 696 14.39 13.89 -7.64
C THR A 696 14.12 14.55 -8.99
N ASN A 697 12.94 14.30 -9.54
CA ASN A 697 12.45 14.93 -10.75
C ASN A 697 10.92 14.91 -10.75
N VAL A 698 10.31 15.76 -11.58
CA VAL A 698 8.88 15.68 -11.85
C VAL A 698 8.62 14.72 -13.01
N LEU A 699 7.69 13.80 -12.83
CA LEU A 699 7.35 12.74 -13.76
C LEU A 699 5.91 12.88 -14.24
N SER A 700 5.71 12.84 -15.56
CA SER A 700 4.39 12.69 -16.21
C SER A 700 4.11 11.23 -16.55
N MET A 701 2.83 10.85 -16.58
CA MET A 701 2.40 9.49 -16.90
C MET A 701 1.76 9.40 -18.30
N TYR A 702 2.04 8.29 -18.96
CA TYR A 702 1.65 7.94 -20.32
C TYR A 702 1.86 9.11 -21.27
N ASP A 703 0.82 9.53 -21.98
CA ASP A 703 0.91 10.59 -22.98
C ASP A 703 0.57 11.96 -22.37
N GLY A 704 0.52 12.05 -21.02
CA GLY A 704 0.36 13.30 -20.29
C GLY A 704 1.58 14.22 -20.47
N PRO A 705 1.38 15.52 -20.72
CA PRO A 705 2.47 16.47 -20.84
C PRO A 705 2.99 16.92 -19.47
N LEU A 706 4.22 17.42 -19.44
CA LEU A 706 4.76 18.24 -18.36
C LEU A 706 4.84 19.69 -18.85
N GLN A 707 4.31 20.63 -18.08
CA GLN A 707 4.17 22.02 -18.50
C GLN A 707 4.71 22.99 -17.46
N LEU A 708 5.49 23.98 -17.90
CA LEU A 708 5.91 25.13 -17.10
C LEU A 708 5.36 26.41 -17.70
N ARG A 709 5.06 27.39 -16.85
CA ARG A 709 4.58 28.72 -17.24
C ARG A 709 5.38 29.80 -16.50
N TYR A 710 6.10 30.61 -17.27
CA TYR A 710 6.82 31.77 -16.77
C TYR A 710 6.04 33.05 -17.09
N GLU A 711 5.97 33.95 -16.13
CA GLU A 711 5.30 35.25 -16.28
C GLU A 711 6.24 36.39 -15.86
N GLY A 712 5.99 37.59 -16.38
CA GLY A 712 6.80 38.77 -16.05
C GLY A 712 8.14 38.83 -16.80
N LEU A 713 8.23 38.20 -17.97
CA LEU A 713 9.41 38.25 -18.83
C LEU A 713 9.57 39.64 -19.47
N GLU A 714 10.81 40.06 -19.67
CA GLU A 714 11.14 41.27 -20.42
C GLU A 714 10.93 41.04 -21.91
N LYS A 715 9.90 41.66 -22.47
CA LYS A 715 9.40 41.43 -23.84
C LYS A 715 10.43 41.54 -24.97
N ASN A 716 11.49 42.32 -24.77
CA ASN A 716 12.54 42.56 -25.77
C ASN A 716 13.86 41.85 -25.45
N ALA A 717 13.93 41.11 -24.35
CA ALA A 717 15.12 40.35 -23.99
C ALA A 717 15.15 39.02 -24.76
N LYS A 718 16.36 38.48 -24.94
CA LYS A 718 16.54 37.12 -25.45
C LYS A 718 16.62 36.17 -24.27
N TYR A 719 16.05 35.00 -24.42
CA TYR A 719 16.04 33.98 -23.38
C TYR A 719 16.59 32.66 -23.93
N GLN A 720 17.23 31.91 -23.04
CA GLN A 720 17.65 30.54 -23.27
C GLN A 720 17.08 29.68 -22.14
N VAL A 721 16.53 28.51 -22.49
CA VAL A 721 16.18 27.49 -21.51
C VAL A 721 17.35 26.55 -21.30
N ARG A 722 17.68 26.27 -20.04
CA ARG A 722 18.59 25.20 -19.64
C ARG A 722 17.82 24.20 -18.78
N PHE A 723 17.99 22.90 -18.98
CA PHE A 723 17.31 21.91 -18.16
C PHE A 723 18.08 20.59 -18.04
N VAL A 724 17.65 19.72 -17.12
CA VAL A 724 18.23 18.39 -16.87
C VAL A 724 17.13 17.33 -16.91
N TYR A 725 17.30 16.32 -17.76
CA TYR A 725 16.45 15.13 -17.74
C TYR A 725 16.95 14.09 -16.74
N SER A 726 16.03 13.30 -16.16
CA SER A 726 16.42 12.11 -15.38
C SER A 726 17.01 11.01 -16.26
N SER A 727 17.82 10.15 -15.66
CA SER A 727 18.50 9.05 -16.34
C SER A 727 17.58 7.82 -16.43
N GLU A 728 17.23 7.38 -17.65
CA GLU A 728 16.58 6.08 -17.91
C GLU A 728 17.20 5.39 -19.15
N PRO A 729 18.49 5.00 -19.11
CA PRO A 729 19.24 4.58 -20.30
C PRO A 729 18.67 3.34 -21.00
N LEU A 730 17.96 2.47 -20.28
CA LEU A 730 17.40 1.22 -20.83
C LEU A 730 16.18 1.43 -21.73
N ARG A 731 15.38 2.48 -21.50
CA ARG A 731 14.10 2.66 -22.22
C ARG A 731 14.23 3.49 -23.50
N LYS A 732 15.27 4.32 -23.60
CA LYS A 732 15.55 5.21 -24.75
C LYS A 732 14.32 6.01 -25.23
N VAL A 733 13.43 6.39 -24.30
CA VAL A 733 12.21 7.16 -24.59
C VAL A 733 12.59 8.49 -25.24
N LYS A 734 11.91 8.83 -26.34
CA LYS A 734 12.09 10.12 -27.01
C LYS A 734 11.19 11.19 -26.40
N ILE A 735 11.77 12.36 -26.17
CA ILE A 735 11.11 13.54 -25.61
C ILE A 735 11.20 14.69 -26.61
N ARG A 736 10.12 15.45 -26.72
CA ARG A 736 10.03 16.71 -27.46
C ARG A 736 9.77 17.85 -26.49
N LEU A 737 10.35 19.01 -26.75
CA LEU A 737 10.14 20.26 -26.02
C LEU A 737 9.67 21.36 -26.97
N ASP A 738 8.52 21.96 -26.64
CA ASP A 738 7.98 23.12 -27.34
C ASP A 738 7.94 24.36 -26.42
N ALA A 739 8.14 25.55 -27.00
CA ALA A 739 7.95 26.86 -26.39
C ALA A 739 6.82 27.61 -27.15
N ASP A 740 5.69 27.85 -26.48
CA ASP A 740 4.47 28.41 -27.09
C ASP A 740 4.05 27.76 -28.43
N GLY A 741 4.28 26.45 -28.54
CA GLY A 741 3.97 25.65 -29.72
C GLY A 741 5.08 25.56 -30.77
N GLU A 742 6.16 26.34 -30.63
CA GLU A 742 7.36 26.23 -31.46
C GLU A 742 8.33 25.19 -30.89
N THR A 743 8.80 24.26 -31.72
CA THR A 743 9.69 23.18 -31.27
C THR A 743 11.11 23.69 -31.02
N LEU A 744 11.58 23.53 -29.78
CA LEU A 744 12.97 23.81 -29.38
C LEU A 744 13.89 22.63 -29.70
N HIS A 745 13.43 21.41 -29.38
CA HIS A 745 14.01 20.19 -29.90
C HIS A 745 12.92 19.15 -30.18
N ASP A 746 13.06 18.47 -31.30
CA ASP A 746 12.14 17.40 -31.70
C ASP A 746 12.39 16.13 -30.88
N TRP A 747 11.76 15.01 -31.25
CA TRP A 747 11.87 13.69 -30.63
C TRP A 747 13.32 13.23 -30.44
N MET A 748 13.89 13.60 -29.30
CA MET A 748 15.27 13.34 -28.91
C MET A 748 15.28 12.29 -27.80
N VAL A 749 16.17 11.32 -27.93
CA VAL A 749 16.45 10.37 -26.85
C VAL A 749 17.14 11.11 -25.71
N LYS A 750 16.66 10.92 -24.47
CA LYS A 750 17.31 11.50 -23.28
C LYS A 750 18.79 11.08 -23.23
N PRO A 751 19.71 11.97 -22.81
CA PRO A 751 21.09 11.56 -22.50
C PRO A 751 21.14 10.41 -21.49
N ASP A 752 22.10 9.51 -21.64
CA ASP A 752 22.26 8.37 -20.73
C ASP A 752 22.68 8.79 -19.32
N GLU A 753 23.50 9.83 -19.23
CA GLU A 753 23.86 10.47 -17.97
C GLU A 753 23.17 11.82 -17.84
N MET A 754 22.75 12.17 -16.62
CA MET A 754 22.15 13.47 -16.35
C MET A 754 23.16 14.57 -16.67
N THR A 755 22.77 15.45 -17.57
CA THR A 755 23.57 16.60 -18.03
C THR A 755 22.67 17.77 -18.34
N THR A 756 23.21 18.97 -18.30
CA THR A 756 22.51 20.18 -18.70
C THR A 756 22.39 20.24 -20.22
N LEU A 757 21.17 20.48 -20.71
CA LEU A 757 20.88 20.78 -22.10
C LEU A 757 20.45 22.25 -22.21
N GLU A 758 20.80 22.91 -23.32
CA GLU A 758 20.53 24.32 -23.54
C GLU A 758 19.93 24.56 -24.92
N PHE A 759 18.86 25.37 -24.98
CA PHE A 759 18.20 25.76 -26.22
C PHE A 759 17.79 27.23 -26.17
N GLU A 760 18.04 27.96 -27.26
CA GLU A 760 17.59 29.33 -27.42
C GLU A 760 16.07 29.38 -27.59
N ILE A 761 15.41 30.31 -26.92
CA ILE A 761 13.96 30.50 -27.05
C ILE A 761 13.70 31.50 -28.19
N PRO A 762 12.82 31.16 -29.14
CA PRO A 762 12.39 32.09 -30.18
C PRO A 762 11.84 33.38 -29.55
N PRO A 763 12.29 34.58 -29.98
CA PRO A 763 11.80 35.84 -29.42
C PRO A 763 10.28 36.02 -29.50
N ALA A 764 9.64 35.37 -30.46
CA ALA A 764 8.18 35.36 -30.60
C ALA A 764 7.48 34.69 -29.39
N ALA A 765 8.08 33.64 -28.81
CA ALA A 765 7.54 32.88 -27.68
C ALA A 765 7.69 33.60 -26.32
N THR A 766 8.28 34.80 -26.29
CA THR A 766 8.38 35.63 -25.07
C THR A 766 7.89 37.05 -25.28
N ALA A 767 7.34 37.37 -26.46
CA ALA A 767 7.04 38.74 -26.89
C ALA A 767 5.93 39.41 -26.08
N ASP A 768 5.02 38.63 -25.48
CA ASP A 768 3.94 39.13 -24.64
C ASP A 768 4.32 39.22 -23.15
N GLY A 769 5.49 38.71 -22.76
CA GLY A 769 5.99 38.65 -21.38
C GLY A 769 5.63 37.35 -20.65
N VAL A 770 5.08 36.36 -21.35
CA VAL A 770 4.73 35.03 -20.85
C VAL A 770 5.44 33.99 -21.71
N LEU A 771 5.80 32.84 -21.12
CA LEU A 771 6.35 31.70 -21.85
C LEU A 771 5.74 30.41 -21.30
N ASN A 772 5.21 29.57 -22.18
CA ASN A 772 4.78 28.22 -21.82
C ASN A 772 5.75 27.20 -22.42
N LEU A 773 6.40 26.41 -21.56
CA LEU A 773 7.20 25.28 -21.97
C LEU A 773 6.40 23.99 -21.83
N ARG A 774 6.48 23.12 -22.82
CA ARG A 774 5.75 21.84 -22.83
C ARG A 774 6.66 20.70 -23.26
N TRP A 775 6.89 19.76 -22.34
CA TRP A 775 7.53 18.49 -22.61
C TRP A 775 6.50 17.41 -22.90
N MET A 776 6.77 16.60 -23.92
CA MET A 776 5.95 15.46 -24.32
C MET A 776 6.86 14.27 -24.62
N ARG A 777 6.40 13.06 -24.28
CA ARG A 777 7.05 11.82 -24.72
C ARG A 777 6.42 11.37 -26.03
N GLU A 778 7.12 10.51 -26.78
CA GLU A 778 6.54 9.88 -27.97
C GLU A 778 5.22 9.15 -27.63
N PRO A 779 4.13 9.37 -28.38
CA PRO A 779 2.81 8.90 -27.99
C PRO A 779 2.67 7.38 -28.13
N GLY A 780 1.79 6.79 -27.32
CA GLY A 780 1.34 5.41 -27.51
C GLY A 780 2.19 4.32 -26.87
N LEU A 781 3.27 4.63 -26.15
CA LEU A 781 4.06 3.62 -25.44
C LEU A 781 3.27 2.96 -24.28
N GLY A 782 3.51 1.67 -24.06
CA GLY A 782 2.93 0.87 -22.97
C GLY A 782 3.84 0.73 -21.75
N GLY A 783 3.78 -0.44 -21.11
CA GLY A 783 4.55 -0.77 -19.90
C GLY A 783 4.21 0.12 -18.70
N ASN A 784 5.21 0.44 -17.89
CA ASN A 784 5.06 1.19 -16.64
C ASN A 784 4.53 2.63 -16.81
N GLY A 785 4.31 3.09 -18.03
CA GLY A 785 3.67 4.36 -18.32
C GLY A 785 4.55 5.58 -18.08
N ARG A 786 5.76 5.49 -17.52
CA ARG A 786 6.54 6.70 -17.23
C ARG A 786 6.85 7.48 -18.50
N GLY A 787 6.59 8.78 -18.46
CA GLY A 787 6.77 9.74 -19.55
C GLY A 787 7.93 10.70 -19.34
N CYS A 788 7.67 12.00 -19.43
CA CYS A 788 8.70 13.03 -19.25
C CYS A 788 9.16 13.09 -17.80
N GLN A 789 10.49 13.18 -17.60
CA GLN A 789 11.14 13.29 -16.30
C GLN A 789 12.18 14.41 -16.34
N VAL A 790 11.89 15.53 -15.69
CA VAL A 790 12.77 16.72 -15.68
C VAL A 790 13.11 17.06 -14.23
N ALA A 791 14.41 17.16 -13.93
CA ALA A 791 14.91 17.42 -12.58
C ALA A 791 15.00 18.93 -12.30
N GLU A 792 15.63 19.68 -13.21
CA GLU A 792 15.84 21.13 -13.03
C GLU A 792 15.60 21.89 -14.32
N VAL A 793 15.17 23.14 -14.19
CA VAL A 793 15.02 24.09 -15.29
C VAL A 793 15.52 25.47 -14.87
N TRP A 794 16.25 26.14 -15.76
CA TRP A 794 16.60 27.55 -15.67
C TRP A 794 16.08 28.26 -16.92
N LEU A 795 15.57 29.46 -16.73
CA LEU A 795 15.30 30.40 -17.81
C LEU A 795 16.28 31.56 -17.67
N ILE A 796 17.22 31.64 -18.61
CA ILE A 796 18.37 32.54 -18.55
C ILE A 796 18.20 33.66 -19.57
N LYS A 797 18.18 34.90 -19.10
CA LYS A 797 18.22 36.11 -19.90
C LYS A 797 19.62 36.29 -20.52
N ARG A 798 19.67 36.50 -21.82
CA ARG A 798 20.91 36.67 -22.62
C ARG A 798 21.22 38.13 -22.93
#